data_AF-A0A1H8SLJ4-F1
#
_entry.id   AF-A0A1H8SLJ4-F1
#
_cell.length_a   1.000
_cell.length_b   1.000
_cell.length_c   1.000
_cell.angle_alpha   90.00
_cell.angle_beta   90.00
_cell.angle_gamma   90.00
#
_symmetry.space_group_name_H-M   'P 1'
#
loop_
_entity.id
_entity.type
_entity.pdbx_description
1 polymer ?
#
loop_
_entity_poly.entity_id
_entity_poly.type
_entity_poly.pdbx_seq_one_letter_code
_entity_poly.pdbx_strand_id
1 'polypeptide(L)'
;MSAPPGGRIRGDGGVRVGRSVDRRSHSVTMETRRAGPAVVRLALRWGLVLALVAGVLAVLPARTASAAPYLPAGFVVRDLPSGQSEVLTDVEFLPDGSYLTTGKNGRVAWVSAAGAPRTLATLAVVTTSDLGLTGIAVAADYPTSQRVYTARTLNVNGLWTTRLSSWTVTGSPEPTGLAAERVIFELRQDADVHALTDIVVAADGTLWVTVGDAADFRVVDPLALRALDVDQGYGKVLHVLPDGRGVPGNPYYDAAAPQSWRSRVYASGFRSPFRMSLDPTSGAPVVGDVGWNTWEEVDLVRPGANYGWPCWEGATTTGGYRDLPGCAGVTNAAPLYTYVHGPMGTSVTGGIVYTGSSYPEAYRGAYFFGDYASGRIYTLRYDAQGRVTREPEAAGFGGENGLPAAFATAANGDIVYADIGGSVLRRLVYVPGNRPPTADATFTTDAATRTVSFDASRSTDLDGDALTYRWDFGDGTTGTGVRVSRTYPATAPATTTVRLTVTDALGATGTKDFTVAPAAAAPTLVLTAPAPTTTFAVGNRVQARATARDSAGAPLTVTWRILVVHCSADYCHDHPGETFPGEVFDRPFDDHGDQTSLSVVASATDARGVRTEASFVARPRLRTLTLTASVPAAMTVNGVARSTAQVTAGARVSIAAAAVASDDVATFERWNDGAPRQRDLVMPDGDLTLASTYLTPIDRRYAAEPALRTLLGEPTAVESGDAAVRYRIHQFGRLYWSPAAGVREVHGAILMTYLAIGGHVVLGEPVTDETTTPDGRGRYNHFRLNTSSVYWTPETGAHAVYGEIRGLWAALGWELGPHGYPRTSELTTPNGRGRYNDFQNGGIYWRPGFGPRSVYGAIYQAWARMGWEGGLLAFPLTDETSTPDRIGRFNHFEGGSIYWTPRTGAHAVYGAILARWRGLGWELSYLGYPISGEYSIPGGRRSDFERGYITWDARTGQVIDRRY
;
A
#
# COMPACT_ATOMS: atom_id res chain seq x y z
N MET A 1 -62.15 29.09 25.11
CA MET A 1 -62.96 29.79 24.08
C MET A 1 -62.68 29.08 22.76
N SER A 2 -63.36 28.00 22.39
CA SER A 2 -64.81 27.81 22.13
C SER A 2 -65.11 27.91 20.62
N ALA A 3 -65.06 26.76 19.94
CA ALA A 3 -65.82 26.50 18.71
C ALA A 3 -65.97 24.97 18.50
N PRO A 4 -67.19 24.40 18.62
CA PRO A 4 -67.53 23.03 18.24
C PRO A 4 -68.45 23.03 16.97
N PRO A 5 -69.05 21.90 16.51
CA PRO A 5 -68.43 20.65 16.07
C PRO A 5 -69.07 20.02 14.79
N GLY A 6 -68.50 18.90 14.30
CA GLY A 6 -69.24 17.84 13.57
C GLY A 6 -68.97 17.69 12.05
N GLY A 7 -68.87 16.47 11.48
CA GLY A 7 -68.77 15.15 12.12
C GLY A 7 -68.79 13.95 11.15
N ARG A 8 -68.43 12.76 11.68
CA ARG A 8 -68.91 11.38 11.36
C ARG A 8 -68.62 10.78 9.95
N ILE A 9 -68.36 9.47 9.76
CA ILE A 9 -68.27 8.31 10.68
C ILE A 9 -67.36 7.16 10.13
N ARG A 10 -67.07 6.19 11.01
CA ARG A 10 -66.39 4.87 10.89
C ARG A 10 -66.93 3.95 9.76
N GLY A 11 -66.31 2.82 9.39
CA GLY A 11 -65.19 2.09 10.02
C GLY A 11 -64.76 0.78 9.34
N ASP A 12 -64.19 -0.12 10.14
CA ASP A 12 -63.31 -1.24 9.77
C ASP A 12 -63.94 -2.47 9.06
N GLY A 13 -63.07 -3.26 8.40
CA GLY A 13 -63.34 -4.63 7.94
C GLY A 13 -62.36 -5.07 6.83
N GLY A 14 -61.49 -6.06 7.08
CA GLY A 14 -60.37 -6.39 6.17
C GLY A 14 -60.39 -7.78 5.51
N VAL A 15 -59.18 -8.22 5.11
CA VAL A 15 -58.78 -9.54 4.54
C VAL A 15 -58.61 -9.60 3.01
N ARG A 16 -57.59 -10.38 2.57
CA ARG A 16 -56.94 -10.43 1.23
C ARG A 16 -57.51 -11.50 0.28
N VAL A 17 -57.47 -11.26 -1.05
CA VAL A 17 -57.03 -12.09 -2.23
C VAL A 17 -57.21 -11.18 -3.49
N GLY A 18 -56.46 -11.24 -4.61
CA GLY A 18 -55.22 -11.95 -5.00
C GLY A 18 -55.21 -12.40 -6.49
N ARG A 19 -54.07 -12.23 -7.22
CA ARG A 19 -53.84 -12.52 -8.68
C ARG A 19 -54.60 -11.59 -9.67
N SER A 20 -54.25 -11.40 -10.95
CA SER A 20 -52.99 -11.51 -11.76
C SER A 20 -53.24 -11.00 -13.21
N VAL A 21 -52.22 -10.45 -13.91
CA VAL A 21 -51.95 -10.53 -15.39
C VAL A 21 -53.12 -10.22 -16.37
N ASP A 22 -53.06 -9.27 -17.32
CA ASP A 22 -52.18 -9.26 -18.51
C ASP A 22 -52.22 -7.91 -19.30
N ARG A 23 -51.36 -7.75 -20.33
CA ARG A 23 -51.33 -6.62 -21.29
C ARG A 23 -51.25 -7.10 -22.74
N ARG A 24 -52.21 -6.69 -23.58
CA ARG A 24 -52.20 -6.61 -25.06
C ARG A 24 -53.54 -5.93 -25.47
N SER A 25 -53.76 -5.28 -26.62
CA SER A 25 -52.96 -4.97 -27.83
C SER A 25 -53.78 -4.02 -28.73
N HIS A 26 -53.19 -3.20 -29.61
CA HIS A 26 -53.22 -3.23 -31.10
C HIS A 26 -53.02 -1.76 -31.56
N SER A 27 -52.56 -1.34 -32.75
CA SER A 27 -51.72 -1.85 -33.85
C SER A 27 -51.96 -0.90 -35.04
N VAL A 28 -50.94 -0.37 -35.73
CA VAL A 28 -51.04 0.03 -37.16
C VAL A 28 -49.71 -0.26 -37.85
N THR A 29 -49.79 -0.79 -39.06
CA THR A 29 -48.70 -1.32 -39.91
C THR A 29 -48.28 -0.36 -41.03
N MET A 30 -47.08 -0.54 -41.57
CA MET A 30 -46.77 -0.28 -42.99
C MET A 30 -45.81 -1.34 -43.54
N GLU A 31 -45.92 -1.61 -44.84
CA GLU A 31 -45.39 -2.80 -45.51
C GLU A 31 -43.98 -2.67 -46.10
N THR A 32 -43.44 -3.82 -46.50
CA THR A 32 -42.10 -4.02 -47.05
C THR A 32 -42.02 -3.91 -48.58
N ARG A 33 -40.84 -3.52 -49.12
CA ARG A 33 -40.38 -3.97 -50.45
C ARG A 33 -38.89 -4.35 -50.44
N ARG A 34 -38.53 -5.29 -51.33
CA ARG A 34 -37.24 -5.99 -51.38
C ARG A 34 -36.16 -5.27 -52.21
N ALA A 35 -34.91 -5.70 -52.00
CA ALA A 35 -33.68 -5.14 -52.54
C ALA A 35 -33.33 -5.55 -53.99
N GLY A 36 -32.37 -4.83 -54.58
CA GLY A 36 -31.61 -5.18 -55.79
C GLY A 36 -30.19 -4.58 -55.73
N PRO A 37 -29.17 -5.16 -56.42
CA PRO A 37 -27.77 -4.99 -56.01
C PRO A 37 -26.88 -4.23 -57.01
N ALA A 38 -26.01 -3.32 -56.53
CA ALA A 38 -24.69 -3.00 -57.13
C ALA A 38 -23.94 -1.83 -56.43
N VAL A 39 -23.40 -2.04 -55.22
CA VAL A 39 -22.11 -1.40 -54.83
C VAL A 39 -21.32 -2.42 -54.01
N VAL A 40 -20.64 -3.34 -54.70
CA VAL A 40 -19.66 -4.24 -54.08
C VAL A 40 -18.33 -3.48 -53.97
N ARG A 41 -17.66 -3.59 -52.81
CA ARG A 41 -16.39 -2.95 -52.39
C ARG A 41 -16.48 -1.61 -51.62
N LEU A 42 -17.09 -1.66 -50.43
CA LEU A 42 -16.32 -1.32 -49.22
C LEU A 42 -16.83 -2.16 -48.04
N ALA A 43 -16.07 -3.19 -47.71
CA ALA A 43 -16.52 -4.30 -46.88
C ALA A 43 -15.86 -4.29 -45.49
N LEU A 44 -16.57 -4.87 -44.51
CA LEU A 44 -16.06 -5.40 -43.24
C LEU A 44 -15.14 -4.49 -42.40
N ARG A 45 -15.78 -3.72 -41.51
CA ARG A 45 -15.41 -3.47 -40.10
C ARG A 45 -16.70 -3.04 -39.37
N TRP A 46 -16.78 -3.19 -38.05
CA TRP A 46 -17.98 -2.86 -37.22
C TRP A 46 -19.20 -3.79 -37.39
N GLY A 47 -19.01 -5.10 -37.16
CA GLY A 47 -20.12 -6.07 -37.14
C GLY A 47 -19.96 -7.22 -36.15
N LEU A 48 -18.96 -7.17 -35.25
CA LEU A 48 -18.61 -8.29 -34.35
C LEU A 48 -18.01 -7.80 -33.02
N VAL A 49 -18.72 -6.88 -32.36
CA VAL A 49 -18.29 -6.27 -31.07
C VAL A 49 -19.35 -6.42 -29.96
N LEU A 50 -20.61 -6.69 -30.30
CA LEU A 50 -21.72 -6.79 -29.33
C LEU A 50 -22.01 -8.21 -28.79
N ALA A 51 -21.11 -9.17 -29.04
CA ALA A 51 -21.12 -10.50 -28.42
C ALA A 51 -19.85 -10.79 -27.59
N LEU A 52 -19.00 -9.77 -27.36
CA LEU A 52 -17.71 -9.89 -26.69
C LEU A 52 -17.52 -8.86 -25.56
N VAL A 53 -18.65 -8.42 -24.97
CA VAL A 53 -18.72 -7.50 -23.81
C VAL A 53 -19.35 -8.20 -22.58
N ALA A 54 -19.54 -9.52 -22.66
CA ALA A 54 -20.06 -10.37 -21.57
C ALA A 54 -19.03 -11.38 -21.03
N GLY A 55 -17.75 -11.25 -21.42
CA GLY A 55 -16.65 -12.10 -20.96
C GLY A 55 -15.52 -11.25 -20.39
N VAL A 56 -15.06 -11.59 -19.18
CA VAL A 56 -13.97 -10.92 -18.45
C VAL A 56 -14.28 -9.47 -18.00
N LEU A 57 -15.45 -9.30 -17.39
CA LEU A 57 -15.43 -8.60 -16.09
C LEU A 57 -14.72 -9.55 -15.12
N ALA A 58 -13.42 -9.33 -14.91
CA ALA A 58 -12.69 -10.00 -13.86
C ALA A 58 -13.27 -9.52 -12.52
N VAL A 59 -14.21 -10.29 -11.98
CA VAL A 59 -14.53 -10.25 -10.56
C VAL A 59 -13.22 -10.53 -9.85
N LEU A 60 -12.61 -9.49 -9.28
CA LEU A 60 -11.52 -9.67 -8.32
C LEU A 60 -12.06 -10.68 -7.29
N PRO A 61 -11.43 -11.86 -7.13
CA PRO A 61 -11.90 -12.79 -6.12
C PRO A 61 -11.91 -12.05 -4.79
N ALA A 62 -13.03 -12.14 -4.07
CA ALA A 62 -13.04 -11.73 -2.67
C ALA A 62 -11.84 -12.40 -2.01
N ARG A 63 -10.95 -11.63 -1.37
CA ARG A 63 -9.67 -12.12 -0.84
C ARG A 63 -9.91 -13.41 -0.06
N THR A 64 -9.64 -14.55 -0.70
CA THR A 64 -9.51 -15.82 0.00
C THR A 64 -8.41 -15.60 1.00
N ALA A 65 -8.66 -15.94 2.26
CA ALA A 65 -7.57 -16.01 3.22
C ALA A 65 -6.47 -16.85 2.58
N SER A 66 -5.25 -16.29 2.48
CA SER A 66 -4.10 -17.09 2.05
C SER A 66 -4.08 -18.32 2.93
N ALA A 67 -3.94 -19.50 2.34
CA ALA A 67 -3.57 -20.65 3.14
C ALA A 67 -2.20 -20.35 3.80
N ALA A 68 -1.99 -20.99 4.95
CA ALA A 68 -0.87 -20.65 5.84
C ALA A 68 0.43 -21.14 5.20
N PRO A 69 1.50 -20.32 5.16
CA PRO A 69 2.76 -20.70 4.53
C PRO A 69 3.25 -22.06 5.04
N TYR A 70 3.40 -23.03 4.15
CA TYR A 70 4.09 -24.27 4.50
C TYR A 70 5.59 -24.02 4.42
N LEU A 71 6.28 -24.41 5.48
CA LEU A 71 7.71 -24.20 5.70
C LEU A 71 8.30 -25.50 6.27
N PRO A 72 9.63 -25.68 6.25
CA PRO A 72 10.25 -26.84 6.88
C PRO A 72 10.09 -26.75 8.40
N ALA A 73 10.09 -27.90 9.08
CA ALA A 73 9.91 -27.96 10.53
C ALA A 73 10.87 -27.00 11.28
N GLY A 74 10.32 -26.27 12.26
CA GLY A 74 11.03 -25.24 13.02
C GLY A 74 11.10 -23.86 12.35
N PHE A 75 10.72 -23.69 11.07
CA PHE A 75 10.61 -22.36 10.46
C PHE A 75 9.20 -21.78 10.58
N VAL A 76 9.13 -20.50 10.94
CA VAL A 76 7.90 -19.70 10.91
C VAL A 76 8.15 -18.37 10.20
N VAL A 77 7.15 -17.84 9.50
CA VAL A 77 7.15 -16.46 9.01
C VAL A 77 6.61 -15.54 10.11
N ARG A 78 7.26 -14.40 10.33
CA ARG A 78 6.74 -13.29 11.13
C ARG A 78 6.63 -12.04 10.27
N ASP A 79 5.45 -11.42 10.30
CA ASP A 79 5.23 -10.14 9.64
C ASP A 79 5.95 -9.01 10.39
N LEU A 80 6.58 -8.14 9.61
CA LEU A 80 7.19 -6.89 10.03
C LEU A 80 6.48 -5.74 9.29
N PRO A 81 6.14 -4.63 9.97
CA PRO A 81 5.46 -3.51 9.34
C PRO A 81 6.38 -2.85 8.31
N SER A 82 5.95 -2.81 7.05
CA SER A 82 6.72 -2.17 5.97
C SER A 82 6.70 -0.64 6.04
N GLY A 83 5.69 -0.06 6.70
CA GLY A 83 5.37 1.36 6.59
C GLY A 83 4.79 1.79 5.24
N GLN A 84 4.56 0.85 4.30
CA GLN A 84 3.95 1.10 3.00
C GLN A 84 2.43 0.87 3.05
N SER A 85 1.70 1.62 2.22
CA SER A 85 0.24 1.53 2.05
C SER A 85 -0.18 0.93 0.70
N GLU A 86 0.79 0.72 -0.17
CA GLU A 86 0.67 0.18 -1.52
C GLU A 86 1.92 -0.68 -1.81
N VAL A 87 1.96 -1.27 -3.00
CA VAL A 87 3.05 -2.05 -3.61
C VAL A 87 4.45 -1.78 -3.02
N LEU A 88 4.86 -2.61 -2.06
CA LEU A 88 6.19 -2.61 -1.44
C LEU A 88 7.21 -3.15 -2.45
N THR A 89 8.23 -2.36 -2.78
CA THR A 89 9.26 -2.75 -3.75
C THR A 89 10.53 -3.27 -3.08
N ASP A 90 11.02 -2.62 -2.03
CA ASP A 90 12.34 -2.92 -1.47
C ASP A 90 12.50 -2.58 0.03
N VAL A 91 13.57 -3.09 0.65
CA VAL A 91 13.91 -2.91 2.07
C VAL A 91 15.42 -2.95 2.33
N GLU A 92 15.91 -2.06 3.18
CA GLU A 92 17.29 -2.05 3.66
C GLU A 92 17.40 -1.80 5.17
N PHE A 93 18.28 -2.53 5.84
CA PHE A 93 18.48 -2.43 7.29
C PHE A 93 19.53 -1.37 7.66
N LEU A 94 19.22 -0.58 8.69
CA LEU A 94 20.16 0.36 9.30
C LEU A 94 20.94 -0.31 10.45
N PRO A 95 22.13 0.18 10.81
CA PRO A 95 22.98 -0.44 11.85
C PRO A 95 22.38 -0.51 13.25
N ASP A 96 21.31 0.23 13.55
CA ASP A 96 20.57 0.19 14.81
C ASP A 96 19.42 -0.84 14.83
N GLY A 97 19.22 -1.57 13.73
CA GLY A 97 18.13 -2.54 13.57
C GLY A 97 16.79 -1.93 13.16
N SER A 98 16.72 -0.61 12.96
CA SER A 98 15.65 0.02 12.18
C SER A 98 15.88 -0.25 10.68
N TYR A 99 14.91 0.06 9.82
CA TYR A 99 15.03 -0.19 8.38
C TYR A 99 14.31 0.85 7.54
N LEU A 100 14.76 1.00 6.30
CA LEU A 100 14.13 1.78 5.26
C LEU A 100 13.37 0.87 4.30
N THR A 101 12.25 1.33 3.77
CA THR A 101 11.50 0.62 2.73
C THR A 101 11.10 1.56 1.61
N THR A 102 10.89 1.01 0.42
CA THR A 102 10.33 1.74 -0.71
C THR A 102 9.00 1.17 -1.18
N GLY A 103 8.08 2.07 -1.53
CA GLY A 103 6.86 1.75 -2.26
C GLY A 103 7.00 2.20 -3.71
N LYS A 104 6.45 1.41 -4.65
CA LYS A 104 6.47 1.69 -6.09
C LYS A 104 6.01 3.11 -6.44
N ASN A 105 5.05 3.63 -5.66
CA ASN A 105 4.49 4.99 -5.73
C ASN A 105 5.45 6.13 -5.34
N GLY A 106 6.73 5.82 -5.08
CA GLY A 106 7.75 6.81 -4.72
C GLY A 106 7.90 7.04 -3.22
N ARG A 107 7.11 6.37 -2.37
CA ARG A 107 7.18 6.51 -0.91
C ARG A 107 8.45 5.85 -0.36
N VAL A 108 9.31 6.63 0.27
CA VAL A 108 10.38 6.13 1.15
C VAL A 108 9.89 6.22 2.59
N ALA A 109 9.88 5.09 3.29
CA ALA A 109 9.55 5.03 4.71
C ALA A 109 10.75 4.56 5.54
N TRP A 110 10.81 5.01 6.79
CA TRP A 110 11.63 4.45 7.85
C TRP A 110 10.72 3.75 8.84
N VAL A 111 11.18 2.64 9.39
CA VAL A 111 10.48 1.90 10.43
C VAL A 111 11.45 1.64 11.57
N SER A 112 11.08 2.06 12.78
CA SER A 112 11.92 1.85 13.96
C SER A 112 12.13 0.37 14.25
N ALA A 113 13.17 0.02 15.02
CA ALA A 113 13.40 -1.36 15.48
C ALA A 113 12.20 -1.94 16.29
N ALA A 114 11.33 -1.08 16.84
CA ALA A 114 10.10 -1.45 17.53
C ALA A 114 8.87 -1.58 16.59
N GLY A 115 9.03 -1.37 15.27
CA GLY A 115 7.98 -1.51 14.27
C GLY A 115 7.10 -0.26 14.06
N ALA A 116 7.53 0.92 14.49
CA ALA A 116 6.77 2.17 14.26
C ALA A 116 7.18 2.83 12.92
N PRO A 117 6.29 2.92 11.92
CA PRO A 117 6.63 3.47 10.61
C PRO A 117 6.49 5.00 10.54
N ARG A 118 7.30 5.63 9.67
CA ARG A 118 7.29 7.06 9.35
C ARG A 118 7.64 7.25 7.87
N THR A 119 6.89 8.04 7.12
CA THR A 119 7.29 8.44 5.76
C THR A 119 8.43 9.46 5.85
N LEU A 120 9.54 9.23 5.14
CA LEU A 120 10.63 10.19 4.99
C LEU A 120 10.44 11.11 3.77
N ALA A 121 9.97 10.54 2.67
CA ALA A 121 9.74 11.27 1.43
C ALA A 121 8.69 10.57 0.56
N THR A 122 8.06 11.33 -0.33
CA THR A 122 7.35 10.79 -1.50
C THR A 122 8.02 11.38 -2.74
N LEU A 123 8.79 10.55 -3.44
CA LEU A 123 9.58 10.91 -4.60
C LEU A 123 8.72 10.88 -5.87
N ALA A 124 8.93 11.82 -6.78
CA ALA A 124 8.27 11.80 -8.09
C ALA A 124 8.71 10.56 -8.89
N VAL A 125 7.75 9.82 -9.43
CA VAL A 125 7.91 8.56 -10.18
C VAL A 125 6.87 8.39 -11.29
N VAL A 126 7.13 7.50 -12.23
CA VAL A 126 6.16 6.90 -13.16
C VAL A 126 5.87 5.48 -12.65
N THR A 127 4.59 5.11 -12.48
CA THR A 127 4.17 3.84 -11.83
C THR A 127 3.59 2.79 -12.79
N THR A 128 3.70 3.02 -14.10
CA THR A 128 3.16 2.16 -15.17
C THR A 128 3.86 0.79 -15.21
N SER A 129 3.09 -0.29 -15.38
CA SER A 129 3.58 -1.68 -15.48
C SER A 129 4.57 -2.09 -14.37
N ASP A 130 5.89 -2.17 -14.57
CA ASP A 130 6.86 -2.45 -13.48
C ASP A 130 7.59 -1.20 -12.94
N LEU A 131 7.51 -0.08 -13.67
CA LEU A 131 8.20 1.18 -13.35
C LEU A 131 7.77 1.75 -12.00
N GLY A 132 8.68 2.39 -11.28
CA GLY A 132 8.37 3.09 -10.03
C GLY A 132 9.62 3.59 -9.32
N LEU A 133 9.55 3.66 -7.99
CA LEU A 133 10.71 3.58 -7.10
C LEU A 133 10.97 2.10 -6.82
N THR A 134 12.00 1.54 -7.44
CA THR A 134 12.24 0.09 -7.54
C THR A 134 13.21 -0.42 -6.50
N GLY A 135 14.23 0.37 -6.15
CA GLY A 135 15.29 -0.08 -5.25
C GLY A 135 15.86 0.99 -4.32
N ILE A 136 16.43 0.54 -3.20
CA ILE A 136 17.12 1.37 -2.19
C ILE A 136 18.39 0.67 -1.72
N ALA A 137 19.44 1.44 -1.42
CA ALA A 137 20.65 0.91 -0.80
C ALA A 137 21.21 1.85 0.26
N VAL A 138 21.79 1.30 1.33
CA VAL A 138 22.40 2.06 2.43
C VAL A 138 23.92 2.10 2.26
N ALA A 139 24.53 3.29 2.34
CA ALA A 139 25.98 3.40 2.15
C ALA A 139 26.77 2.67 3.25
N ALA A 140 27.90 2.05 2.91
CA ALA A 140 28.76 1.36 3.87
C ALA A 140 29.28 2.30 5.00
N ASP A 141 29.35 3.60 4.73
CA ASP A 141 29.72 4.65 5.69
C ASP A 141 28.51 5.36 6.34
N TYR A 142 27.28 4.82 6.22
CA TYR A 142 26.04 5.44 6.68
C TYR A 142 26.06 6.03 8.11
N PRO A 143 26.69 5.40 9.13
CA PRO A 143 26.82 6.00 10.47
C PRO A 143 27.46 7.38 10.50
N THR A 144 28.25 7.75 9.48
CA THR A 144 28.90 9.06 9.35
C THR A 144 28.37 9.87 8.17
N SER A 145 28.03 9.23 7.04
CA SER A 145 27.59 9.92 5.82
C SER A 145 26.09 10.17 5.74
N GLN A 146 25.29 9.39 6.48
CA GLN A 146 23.82 9.31 6.39
C GLN A 146 23.32 9.13 4.95
N ARG A 147 24.14 8.51 4.08
CA ARG A 147 23.87 8.43 2.64
C ARG A 147 23.08 7.17 2.27
N VAL A 148 22.05 7.37 1.46
CA VAL A 148 21.30 6.29 0.81
C VAL A 148 21.24 6.52 -0.70
N TYR A 149 21.01 5.44 -1.44
CA TYR A 149 20.84 5.44 -2.90
C TYR A 149 19.44 4.98 -3.26
N THR A 150 18.89 5.49 -4.37
CA THR A 150 17.55 5.11 -4.85
C THR A 150 17.54 4.88 -6.36
N ALA A 151 16.85 3.83 -6.77
CA ALA A 151 16.53 3.48 -8.15
C ALA A 151 15.10 3.92 -8.48
N ARG A 152 14.90 4.82 -9.45
CA ARG A 152 13.55 5.24 -9.85
C ARG A 152 13.39 5.61 -11.31
N THR A 153 12.20 5.41 -11.85
CA THR A 153 11.80 5.92 -13.17
C THR A 153 10.88 7.12 -13.04
N LEU A 154 11.15 8.19 -13.80
CA LEU A 154 10.43 9.45 -13.77
C LEU A 154 10.22 10.02 -15.19
N ASN A 155 9.39 11.05 -15.32
CA ASN A 155 9.24 11.80 -16.57
C ASN A 155 10.17 13.02 -16.57
N VAL A 156 11.10 13.08 -17.52
CA VAL A 156 12.02 14.20 -17.75
C VAL A 156 11.78 14.72 -19.16
N ASN A 157 11.35 15.98 -19.28
CA ASN A 157 11.09 16.65 -20.57
C ASN A 157 10.14 15.87 -21.52
N GLY A 158 9.16 15.14 -20.96
CA GLY A 158 8.21 14.35 -21.73
C GLY A 158 8.66 12.91 -22.01
N LEU A 159 9.87 12.53 -21.62
CA LEU A 159 10.44 11.19 -21.82
C LEU A 159 10.54 10.43 -20.49
N TRP A 160 10.30 9.12 -20.51
CA TRP A 160 10.61 8.28 -19.36
C TRP A 160 12.13 8.12 -19.23
N THR A 161 12.62 8.26 -18.01
CA THR A 161 14.04 8.21 -17.67
C THR A 161 14.18 7.45 -16.36
N THR A 162 14.97 6.39 -16.36
CA THR A 162 15.39 5.72 -15.12
C THR A 162 16.65 6.39 -14.58
N ARG A 163 16.71 6.54 -13.26
CA ARG A 163 17.68 7.39 -12.56
C ARG A 163 18.18 6.70 -11.30
N LEU A 164 19.50 6.67 -11.17
CA LEU A 164 20.18 6.40 -9.91
C LEU A 164 20.52 7.72 -9.22
N SER A 165 20.10 7.90 -7.97
CA SER A 165 20.41 9.08 -7.16
C SER A 165 20.95 8.69 -5.79
N SER A 166 21.84 9.52 -5.24
CA SER A 166 22.21 9.50 -3.82
C SER A 166 21.53 10.63 -3.05
N TRP A 167 21.17 10.38 -1.80
CA TRP A 167 20.50 11.31 -0.88
C TRP A 167 21.19 11.33 0.48
N THR A 168 21.00 12.41 1.24
CA THR A 168 21.30 12.45 2.68
C THR A 168 20.01 12.25 3.47
N VAL A 169 19.98 11.25 4.35
CA VAL A 169 18.93 11.07 5.35
C VAL A 169 19.06 12.16 6.40
N THR A 170 17.97 12.85 6.72
CA THR A 170 17.92 13.88 7.76
C THR A 170 17.19 13.36 8.99
N GLY A 171 17.62 13.79 10.18
CA GLY A 171 17.10 13.28 11.46
C GLY A 171 17.88 12.05 11.90
N SER A 172 18.47 12.10 13.11
CA SER A 172 19.27 11.04 13.69
C SER A 172 19.22 11.16 15.21
N PRO A 173 19.07 10.06 15.98
CA PRO A 173 19.05 8.67 15.52
C PRO A 173 17.74 8.25 14.83
N GLU A 174 16.67 9.06 14.87
CA GLU A 174 15.45 8.78 14.13
C GLU A 174 15.35 9.61 12.84
N PRO A 175 15.43 8.99 11.64
CA PRO A 175 15.14 9.63 10.37
C PRO A 175 13.80 10.37 10.32
N THR A 176 13.82 11.57 9.75
CA THR A 176 12.66 12.45 9.54
C THR A 176 12.48 12.90 8.09
N GLY A 177 13.48 12.70 7.22
CA GLY A 177 13.38 13.08 5.81
C GLY A 177 14.55 12.65 4.93
N LEU A 178 14.45 12.97 3.63
CA LEU A 178 15.54 12.90 2.67
C LEU A 178 15.83 14.30 2.11
N ALA A 179 17.11 14.62 1.92
CA ALA A 179 17.59 15.88 1.37
C ALA A 179 18.77 15.67 0.40
N ALA A 180 19.18 16.76 -0.26
CA ALA A 180 20.38 16.83 -1.10
C ALA A 180 20.48 15.72 -2.16
N GLU A 181 19.46 15.60 -3.02
CA GLU A 181 19.54 14.71 -4.19
C GLU A 181 20.76 15.05 -5.04
N ARG A 182 21.62 14.06 -5.28
CA ARG A 182 22.63 14.09 -6.34
C ARG A 182 22.36 12.93 -7.28
N VAL A 183 22.04 13.27 -8.53
CA VAL A 183 21.91 12.31 -9.63
C VAL A 183 23.29 11.71 -9.91
N ILE A 184 23.37 10.39 -9.98
CA ILE A 184 24.60 9.64 -10.27
C ILE A 184 24.68 9.36 -11.78
N PHE A 185 23.61 8.79 -12.34
CA PHE A 185 23.40 8.74 -13.79
C PHE A 185 21.91 8.62 -14.13
N GLU A 186 21.61 8.86 -15.41
CA GLU A 186 20.28 8.68 -16.01
C GLU A 186 20.42 7.80 -17.26
N LEU A 187 19.38 7.03 -17.54
CA LEU A 187 19.22 6.25 -18.76
C LEU A 187 17.79 6.44 -19.28
N ARG A 188 17.62 6.63 -20.58
CA ARG A 188 16.31 6.74 -21.21
C ARG A 188 15.58 5.40 -21.08
N GLN A 189 14.29 5.45 -20.74
CA GLN A 189 13.44 4.27 -20.63
C GLN A 189 12.52 4.21 -21.86
N ASP A 190 12.68 3.20 -22.71
CA ASP A 190 11.93 3.08 -23.98
C ASP A 190 10.61 2.29 -23.83
N ALA A 191 10.60 1.25 -22.99
CA ALA A 191 9.41 0.44 -22.69
C ALA A 191 8.85 0.72 -21.27
N ASP A 192 7.64 0.25 -20.99
CA ASP A 192 7.04 0.31 -19.64
C ASP A 192 7.54 -0.79 -18.68
N VAL A 193 8.59 -1.51 -19.06
CA VAL A 193 9.16 -2.63 -18.30
C VAL A 193 10.69 -2.62 -18.28
N HIS A 194 11.29 -3.42 -17.38
CA HIS A 194 12.72 -3.72 -17.32
C HIS A 194 13.61 -2.47 -17.16
N ALA A 195 13.30 -1.64 -16.17
CA ALA A 195 14.09 -0.46 -15.83
C ALA A 195 15.37 -0.81 -15.01
N LEU A 196 15.95 0.19 -14.35
CA LEU A 196 16.94 -0.03 -13.29
C LEU A 196 16.21 -0.59 -12.05
N THR A 197 16.58 -1.79 -11.63
CA THR A 197 15.81 -2.60 -10.67
C THR A 197 16.42 -2.59 -9.27
N ASP A 198 17.72 -2.85 -9.14
CA ASP A 198 18.38 -3.15 -7.87
C ASP A 198 19.69 -2.40 -7.67
N ILE A 199 20.07 -2.17 -6.40
CA ILE A 199 21.31 -1.51 -6.01
C ILE A 199 21.89 -2.25 -4.80
N VAL A 200 23.14 -2.70 -4.87
CA VAL A 200 23.84 -3.28 -3.72
C VAL A 200 25.13 -2.51 -3.45
N VAL A 201 25.32 -2.06 -2.21
CA VAL A 201 26.55 -1.39 -1.79
C VAL A 201 27.54 -2.44 -1.28
N ALA A 202 28.71 -2.51 -1.92
CA ALA A 202 29.79 -3.40 -1.47
C ALA A 202 30.51 -2.83 -0.23
N ALA A 203 31.23 -3.69 0.49
CA ALA A 203 31.93 -3.31 1.73
C ALA A 203 33.06 -2.27 1.52
N ASP A 204 33.55 -2.09 0.29
CA ASP A 204 34.50 -1.04 -0.10
C ASP A 204 33.83 0.31 -0.44
N GLY A 205 32.50 0.38 -0.34
CA GLY A 205 31.69 1.56 -0.67
C GLY A 205 31.38 1.72 -2.16
N THR A 206 31.77 0.78 -3.02
CA THR A 206 31.34 0.76 -4.44
C THR A 206 29.88 0.30 -4.58
N LEU A 207 29.27 0.62 -5.71
CA LEU A 207 27.87 0.31 -6.01
C LEU A 207 27.80 -0.73 -7.13
N TRP A 208 27.04 -1.79 -6.89
CA TRP A 208 26.55 -2.69 -7.92
C TRP A 208 25.15 -2.27 -8.30
N VAL A 209 24.84 -2.29 -9.60
CA VAL A 209 23.54 -1.83 -10.13
C VAL A 209 23.07 -2.74 -11.25
N THR A 210 21.82 -3.20 -11.20
CA THR A 210 21.18 -3.96 -12.29
C THR A 210 20.33 -3.05 -13.17
N VAL A 211 20.39 -3.27 -14.49
CA VAL A 211 19.60 -2.52 -15.47
C VAL A 211 19.05 -3.46 -16.54
N GLY A 212 17.74 -3.49 -16.72
CA GLY A 212 17.08 -4.27 -17.77
C GLY A 212 17.28 -3.73 -19.18
N ASP A 213 16.77 -4.46 -20.17
CA ASP A 213 16.92 -4.15 -21.60
C ASP A 213 16.08 -2.95 -22.09
N ALA A 214 15.10 -2.54 -21.28
CA ALA A 214 14.07 -1.53 -21.58
C ALA A 214 13.38 -1.74 -22.95
N ALA A 215 13.15 -2.99 -23.37
CA ALA A 215 12.49 -3.37 -24.61
C ALA A 215 11.05 -3.87 -24.39
N ASP A 216 10.19 -3.83 -25.41
CA ASP A 216 8.80 -4.28 -25.27
C ASP A 216 8.68 -5.82 -25.29
N PHE A 217 8.52 -6.41 -24.10
CA PHE A 217 8.33 -7.84 -23.91
C PHE A 217 7.11 -8.44 -24.64
N ARG A 218 6.23 -7.63 -25.23
CA ARG A 218 5.02 -8.12 -25.92
C ARG A 218 5.31 -8.61 -27.35
N VAL A 219 6.50 -8.31 -27.88
CA VAL A 219 6.91 -8.60 -29.26
C VAL A 219 8.38 -9.03 -29.34
N VAL A 220 8.85 -9.43 -30.53
CA VAL A 220 10.28 -9.46 -30.84
C VAL A 220 10.72 -8.02 -31.12
N ASP A 221 11.28 -7.36 -30.11
CA ASP A 221 11.74 -5.97 -30.17
C ASP A 221 13.27 -5.91 -30.39
N PRO A 222 13.76 -5.48 -31.57
CA PRO A 222 15.19 -5.37 -31.84
C PRO A 222 15.96 -4.46 -30.86
N LEU A 223 15.29 -3.59 -30.08
CA LEU A 223 15.92 -2.82 -29.02
C LEU A 223 16.54 -3.68 -27.91
N ALA A 224 16.08 -4.93 -27.73
CA ALA A 224 16.65 -5.86 -26.77
C ALA A 224 18.11 -6.23 -27.10
N LEU A 225 18.54 -6.15 -28.37
CA LEU A 225 19.93 -6.40 -28.78
C LEU A 225 20.94 -5.44 -28.11
N ARG A 226 20.49 -4.31 -27.54
CA ARG A 226 21.31 -3.40 -26.74
C ARG A 226 21.86 -4.06 -25.45
N ALA A 227 21.25 -5.16 -24.99
CA ALA A 227 21.77 -5.98 -23.89
C ALA A 227 23.19 -6.49 -24.18
N LEU A 228 23.50 -6.81 -25.44
CA LEU A 228 24.80 -7.29 -25.90
C LEU A 228 25.85 -6.17 -26.09
N ASP A 229 25.39 -4.93 -26.30
CA ASP A 229 26.27 -3.79 -26.59
C ASP A 229 26.82 -3.18 -25.30
N VAL A 230 28.13 -3.36 -25.04
CA VAL A 230 28.81 -2.83 -23.86
C VAL A 230 28.93 -1.29 -23.85
N ASP A 231 28.71 -0.61 -24.98
CA ASP A 231 28.67 0.85 -25.06
C ASP A 231 27.30 1.44 -24.66
N GLN A 232 26.36 0.60 -24.22
CA GLN A 232 25.03 1.02 -23.79
C GLN A 232 24.67 0.46 -22.40
N GLY A 233 23.85 1.20 -21.65
CA GLY A 233 23.48 0.88 -20.27
C GLY A 233 22.37 -0.17 -20.10
N TYR A 234 21.81 -0.72 -21.18
CA TYR A 234 20.67 -1.65 -21.16
C TYR A 234 21.12 -3.11 -21.01
N GLY A 235 20.40 -3.91 -20.22
CA GLY A 235 20.66 -5.35 -20.05
C GLY A 235 22.03 -5.65 -19.43
N LYS A 236 22.36 -4.95 -18.33
CA LYS A 236 23.69 -4.94 -17.71
C LYS A 236 23.65 -5.19 -16.20
N VAL A 237 24.74 -5.78 -15.71
CA VAL A 237 25.20 -5.60 -14.33
C VAL A 237 26.37 -4.62 -14.36
N LEU A 238 26.20 -3.50 -13.66
CA LEU A 238 27.17 -2.41 -13.57
C LEU A 238 27.90 -2.44 -12.22
N HIS A 239 29.17 -2.06 -12.22
CA HIS A 239 29.96 -1.83 -11.01
C HIS A 239 30.57 -0.43 -11.07
N VAL A 240 30.13 0.46 -10.17
CA VAL A 240 30.43 1.90 -10.25
C VAL A 240 30.86 2.47 -8.90
N LEU A 241 31.67 3.52 -8.95
CA LEU A 241 31.95 4.38 -7.81
C LEU A 241 30.69 5.17 -7.42
N PRO A 242 30.56 5.64 -6.16
CA PRO A 242 29.45 6.49 -5.73
C PRO A 242 29.22 7.78 -6.54
N ASP A 243 30.16 8.20 -7.40
CA ASP A 243 30.04 9.36 -8.30
C ASP A 243 29.68 8.99 -9.75
N GLY A 244 29.35 7.72 -10.01
CA GLY A 244 28.87 7.22 -11.29
C GLY A 244 29.96 6.81 -12.27
N ARG A 245 31.25 7.02 -11.95
CA ARG A 245 32.35 6.45 -12.74
C ARG A 245 32.37 4.93 -12.61
N GLY A 246 32.82 4.25 -13.66
CA GLY A 246 33.21 2.84 -13.58
C GLY A 246 34.32 2.60 -12.55
N VAL A 247 34.32 1.43 -11.92
CA VAL A 247 35.38 1.03 -10.99
C VAL A 247 36.65 0.68 -11.79
N PRO A 248 37.83 1.23 -11.43
CA PRO A 248 39.11 0.79 -12.00
C PRO A 248 39.36 -0.69 -11.67
N GLY A 249 39.18 -1.55 -12.66
CA GLY A 249 39.12 -3.00 -12.48
C GLY A 249 37.98 -3.66 -13.29
N ASN A 250 37.00 -2.89 -13.76
CA ASN A 250 35.98 -3.39 -14.67
C ASN A 250 36.58 -3.93 -15.99
N PRO A 251 36.03 -5.00 -16.58
CA PRO A 251 36.57 -5.65 -17.78
C PRO A 251 36.72 -4.72 -18.99
N TYR A 252 35.83 -3.74 -19.11
CA TYR A 252 35.76 -2.80 -20.23
C TYR A 252 36.14 -1.36 -19.82
N TYR A 253 36.88 -1.21 -18.71
CA TYR A 253 37.28 0.08 -18.17
C TYR A 253 38.25 0.85 -19.08
N ASP A 254 37.84 2.04 -19.49
CA ASP A 254 38.70 3.03 -20.13
C ASP A 254 39.03 4.17 -19.15
N ALA A 255 40.31 4.30 -18.80
CA ALA A 255 40.83 5.35 -17.92
C ALA A 255 40.72 6.77 -18.53
N ALA A 256 40.65 6.89 -19.86
CA ALA A 256 40.39 8.17 -20.53
C ALA A 256 38.88 8.52 -20.56
N ALA A 257 38.01 7.53 -20.43
CA ALA A 257 36.55 7.68 -20.44
C ALA A 257 35.86 6.94 -19.26
N PRO A 258 36.18 7.27 -17.99
CA PRO A 258 35.68 6.53 -16.82
C PRO A 258 34.17 6.71 -16.57
N GLN A 259 33.52 7.69 -17.21
CA GLN A 259 32.06 7.92 -17.16
C GLN A 259 31.31 7.26 -18.34
N SER A 260 32.00 6.62 -19.30
CA SER A 260 31.35 5.92 -20.40
C SER A 260 30.59 4.67 -19.92
N TRP A 261 29.59 4.22 -20.68
CA TRP A 261 28.84 3.01 -20.35
C TRP A 261 29.76 1.79 -20.24
N ARG A 262 30.65 1.55 -21.22
CA ARG A 262 31.63 0.46 -21.17
C ARG A 262 32.41 0.45 -19.85
N SER A 263 32.88 1.60 -19.37
CA SER A 263 33.65 1.67 -18.13
C SER A 263 32.85 1.24 -16.90
N ARG A 264 31.52 1.36 -16.92
CA ARG A 264 30.61 0.94 -15.85
C ARG A 264 30.22 -0.54 -15.93
N VAL A 265 30.31 -1.17 -17.10
CA VAL A 265 29.85 -2.54 -17.33
C VAL A 265 30.78 -3.56 -16.66
N TYR A 266 30.21 -4.40 -15.80
CA TYR A 266 30.86 -5.60 -15.28
C TYR A 266 30.47 -6.84 -16.09
N ALA A 267 29.18 -6.98 -16.42
CA ALA A 267 28.66 -8.06 -17.27
C ALA A 267 27.45 -7.58 -18.12
N SER A 268 27.11 -8.33 -19.15
CA SER A 268 26.16 -7.94 -20.21
C SER A 268 25.25 -9.09 -20.64
N GLY A 269 24.26 -8.80 -21.48
CA GLY A 269 23.38 -9.82 -22.05
C GLY A 269 22.27 -10.30 -21.12
N PHE A 270 21.78 -9.44 -20.23
CA PHE A 270 20.63 -9.71 -19.35
C PHE A 270 19.33 -9.13 -19.93
N ARG A 271 18.17 -9.71 -19.59
CA ARG A 271 16.83 -9.21 -19.96
C ARG A 271 16.29 -8.23 -18.93
N SER A 272 16.07 -8.73 -17.73
CA SER A 272 15.47 -8.07 -16.59
C SER A 272 16.10 -8.63 -15.30
N PRO A 273 17.39 -8.32 -15.04
CA PRO A 273 18.12 -8.75 -13.85
C PRO A 273 17.47 -8.11 -12.62
N PHE A 274 16.55 -8.82 -11.95
CA PHE A 274 15.55 -8.21 -11.09
C PHE A 274 16.08 -7.90 -9.70
N ARG A 275 16.60 -8.90 -8.98
CA ARG A 275 17.35 -8.70 -7.73
C ARG A 275 18.67 -9.45 -7.74
N MET A 276 19.61 -8.93 -6.97
CA MET A 276 20.92 -9.53 -6.76
C MET A 276 21.36 -9.47 -5.29
N SER A 277 22.32 -10.32 -4.96
CA SER A 277 23.16 -10.14 -3.78
C SER A 277 24.61 -10.43 -4.14
N LEU A 278 25.55 -10.02 -3.28
CA LEU A 278 26.96 -10.39 -3.46
C LEU A 278 27.23 -11.70 -2.71
N ASP A 279 27.81 -12.68 -3.41
CA ASP A 279 28.25 -13.93 -2.80
C ASP A 279 29.32 -13.62 -1.72
N PRO A 280 29.11 -14.01 -0.46
CA PRO A 280 29.96 -13.60 0.66
C PRO A 280 31.36 -14.24 0.63
N THR A 281 31.58 -15.26 -0.21
CA THR A 281 32.87 -15.97 -0.32
C THR A 281 33.75 -15.37 -1.43
N SER A 282 33.14 -14.97 -2.54
CA SER A 282 33.83 -14.54 -3.75
C SER A 282 33.65 -13.06 -4.11
N GLY A 283 32.65 -12.38 -3.52
CA GLY A 283 32.26 -11.02 -3.86
C GLY A 283 31.57 -10.87 -5.22
N ALA A 284 31.29 -11.98 -5.92
CA ALA A 284 30.62 -11.97 -7.21
C ALA A 284 29.10 -11.76 -7.05
N PRO A 285 28.44 -10.99 -7.93
CA PRO A 285 26.98 -10.89 -7.90
C PRO A 285 26.31 -12.23 -8.20
N VAL A 286 25.24 -12.54 -7.47
CA VAL A 286 24.28 -13.61 -7.76
C VAL A 286 22.96 -12.94 -8.10
N VAL A 287 22.50 -13.10 -9.34
CA VAL A 287 21.37 -12.34 -9.93
C VAL A 287 20.24 -13.30 -10.27
N GLY A 288 18.98 -12.91 -10.08
CA GLY A 288 17.86 -13.53 -10.79
C GLY A 288 17.54 -12.73 -12.05
N ASP A 289 17.66 -13.32 -13.24
CA ASP A 289 17.23 -12.68 -14.49
C ASP A 289 15.88 -13.25 -14.95
N VAL A 290 14.89 -12.36 -15.05
CA VAL A 290 13.54 -12.74 -15.47
C VAL A 290 13.54 -12.91 -16.98
N GLY A 291 13.29 -14.14 -17.44
CA GLY A 291 13.24 -14.46 -18.86
C GLY A 291 11.92 -14.05 -19.53
N TRP A 292 11.66 -14.52 -20.75
CA TRP A 292 10.61 -13.96 -21.60
C TRP A 292 9.31 -14.76 -21.59
N ASN A 293 9.35 -16.01 -22.01
CA ASN A 293 8.19 -16.88 -22.21
C ASN A 293 8.46 -18.34 -21.81
N THR A 294 9.71 -18.71 -21.56
CA THR A 294 10.16 -20.10 -21.52
C THR A 294 10.94 -20.43 -20.27
N TRP A 295 11.93 -19.61 -19.92
CA TRP A 295 12.88 -19.90 -18.85
C TRP A 295 12.99 -18.75 -17.86
N GLU A 296 13.30 -19.10 -16.63
CA GLU A 296 13.77 -18.21 -15.59
C GLU A 296 15.17 -18.66 -15.17
N GLU A 297 16.07 -17.73 -14.84
CA GLU A 297 17.45 -18.06 -14.54
C GLU A 297 18.05 -17.33 -13.32
N VAL A 298 18.97 -18.02 -12.66
CA VAL A 298 19.83 -17.48 -11.61
C VAL A 298 21.26 -17.54 -12.14
N ASP A 299 21.99 -16.45 -12.01
CA ASP A 299 23.35 -16.29 -12.54
C ASP A 299 24.36 -16.00 -11.45
N LEU A 300 25.50 -16.72 -11.48
CA LEU A 300 26.71 -16.29 -10.77
C LEU A 300 27.54 -15.42 -11.72
N VAL A 301 27.47 -14.11 -11.54
CA VAL A 301 27.96 -13.13 -12.52
C VAL A 301 29.49 -13.10 -12.54
N ARG A 302 30.06 -13.26 -13.74
CA ARG A 302 31.52 -13.25 -13.96
C ARG A 302 31.97 -11.99 -14.72
N PRO A 303 33.19 -11.49 -14.46
CA PRO A 303 33.71 -10.28 -15.09
C PRO A 303 33.84 -10.47 -16.60
N GLY A 304 33.13 -9.64 -17.37
CA GLY A 304 33.15 -9.62 -18.83
C GLY A 304 32.27 -10.69 -19.48
N ALA A 305 31.46 -11.41 -18.70
CA ALA A 305 30.54 -12.40 -19.23
C ALA A 305 29.37 -11.76 -19.99
N ASN A 306 28.83 -12.54 -20.92
CA ASN A 306 27.66 -12.21 -21.72
C ASN A 306 26.63 -13.33 -21.54
N TYR A 307 25.48 -13.01 -20.94
CA TYR A 307 24.37 -13.94 -20.65
C TYR A 307 23.39 -14.08 -21.84
N GLY A 308 23.77 -13.55 -22.99
CA GLY A 308 23.24 -13.96 -24.29
C GLY A 308 21.87 -13.40 -24.67
N TRP A 309 21.12 -12.75 -23.76
CA TRP A 309 19.86 -12.09 -24.10
C TRP A 309 20.08 -11.01 -25.17
N PRO A 310 19.23 -10.91 -26.22
CA PRO A 310 17.98 -11.65 -26.44
C PRO A 310 18.13 -12.92 -27.28
N CYS A 311 19.35 -13.29 -27.64
CA CYS A 311 19.64 -14.43 -28.52
C CYS A 311 19.51 -15.78 -27.81
N TRP A 312 19.67 -15.76 -26.48
CA TRP A 312 19.49 -16.87 -25.56
C TRP A 312 18.49 -16.50 -24.46
N GLU A 313 17.78 -17.50 -23.96
CA GLU A 313 16.85 -17.46 -22.83
C GLU A 313 17.11 -18.77 -22.06
N GLY A 314 17.68 -18.68 -20.86
CA GLY A 314 18.25 -19.86 -20.21
C GLY A 314 19.34 -20.52 -21.07
N ALA A 315 19.42 -21.84 -20.99
CA ALA A 315 20.35 -22.64 -21.79
C ALA A 315 19.95 -22.80 -23.29
N THR A 316 18.97 -22.05 -23.81
CA THR A 316 18.39 -22.27 -25.14
C THR A 316 18.34 -21.01 -26.02
N THR A 317 18.44 -21.17 -27.35
CA THR A 317 18.35 -20.04 -28.28
C THR A 317 16.91 -19.53 -28.40
N THR A 318 16.69 -18.24 -28.19
CA THR A 318 15.35 -17.64 -28.12
C THR A 318 14.65 -17.62 -29.49
N GLY A 319 13.43 -18.16 -29.55
CA GLY A 319 12.61 -18.11 -30.75
C GLY A 319 12.32 -16.68 -31.21
N GLY A 320 12.39 -16.41 -32.51
CA GLY A 320 12.18 -15.08 -33.09
C GLY A 320 13.41 -14.15 -33.02
N TYR A 321 14.13 -14.13 -31.90
CA TYR A 321 15.35 -13.31 -31.75
C TYR A 321 16.60 -13.96 -32.38
N ARG A 322 16.79 -15.27 -32.24
CA ARG A 322 17.99 -16.01 -32.72
C ARG A 322 18.31 -15.78 -34.21
N ASP A 323 17.30 -15.47 -35.01
CA ASP A 323 17.38 -15.30 -36.46
C ASP A 323 17.71 -13.83 -36.87
N LEU A 324 17.81 -12.91 -35.89
CA LEU A 324 18.25 -11.54 -36.11
C LEU A 324 19.77 -11.46 -36.39
N PRO A 325 20.25 -10.56 -37.27
CA PRO A 325 21.67 -10.42 -37.57
C PRO A 325 22.57 -10.18 -36.35
N GLY A 326 22.06 -9.49 -35.33
CA GLY A 326 22.79 -9.22 -34.08
C GLY A 326 23.03 -10.47 -33.20
N CYS A 327 22.35 -11.58 -33.49
CA CYS A 327 22.52 -12.85 -32.77
C CYS A 327 23.53 -13.81 -33.43
N ALA A 328 24.06 -13.46 -34.60
CA ALA A 328 25.03 -14.30 -35.30
C ALA A 328 26.34 -14.44 -34.50
N GLY A 329 26.58 -15.64 -33.96
CA GLY A 329 27.80 -15.97 -33.20
C GLY A 329 27.77 -15.54 -31.73
N VAL A 330 26.64 -15.09 -31.19
CA VAL A 330 26.50 -14.76 -29.76
C VAL A 330 26.60 -16.04 -28.92
N THR A 331 27.60 -16.10 -28.04
CA THR A 331 27.79 -17.18 -27.06
C THR A 331 27.10 -16.83 -25.75
N ASN A 332 26.38 -17.79 -25.15
CA ASN A 332 25.85 -17.64 -23.80
C ASN A 332 26.87 -18.08 -22.73
N ALA A 333 27.02 -17.30 -21.66
CA ALA A 333 27.57 -17.76 -20.40
C ALA A 333 26.54 -18.67 -19.72
N ALA A 334 26.95 -19.88 -19.29
CA ALA A 334 26.01 -20.80 -18.65
C ALA A 334 25.46 -20.19 -17.34
N PRO A 335 24.13 -20.11 -17.16
CA PRO A 335 23.54 -19.70 -15.89
C PRO A 335 23.90 -20.67 -14.77
N LEU A 336 23.81 -20.19 -13.53
CA LEU A 336 24.02 -21.01 -12.35
C LEU A 336 22.89 -22.04 -12.19
N TYR A 337 21.65 -21.64 -12.45
CA TYR A 337 20.47 -22.53 -12.45
C TYR A 337 19.39 -21.97 -13.39
N THR A 338 18.66 -22.83 -14.09
CA THR A 338 17.55 -22.45 -14.98
C THR A 338 16.34 -23.33 -14.75
N TYR A 339 15.13 -22.78 -14.79
CA TYR A 339 13.89 -23.55 -14.75
C TYR A 339 12.86 -23.08 -15.80
N VAL A 340 12.05 -24.01 -16.29
CA VAL A 340 11.00 -23.72 -17.28
C VAL A 340 9.80 -23.08 -16.57
N HIS A 341 9.17 -22.12 -17.24
CA HIS A 341 7.88 -21.54 -16.86
C HIS A 341 6.85 -22.64 -16.53
N GLY A 342 6.33 -22.64 -15.31
CA GLY A 342 5.46 -23.72 -14.84
C GLY A 342 5.30 -23.80 -13.32
N PRO A 343 5.18 -25.01 -12.74
CA PRO A 343 4.92 -25.18 -11.31
C PRO A 343 6.00 -24.64 -10.36
N MET A 344 7.22 -24.40 -10.87
CA MET A 344 8.30 -23.78 -10.09
C MET A 344 8.15 -22.25 -10.04
N GLY A 345 7.61 -21.65 -11.09
CA GLY A 345 7.57 -20.20 -11.25
C GLY A 345 7.51 -19.73 -12.71
N THR A 346 7.40 -18.42 -12.89
CA THR A 346 7.44 -17.70 -14.20
C THR A 346 7.95 -16.25 -14.05
N SER A 347 8.66 -15.94 -12.96
CA SER A 347 9.25 -14.62 -12.67
C SER A 347 10.19 -14.75 -11.47
N VAL A 348 11.45 -15.13 -11.72
CA VAL A 348 12.46 -15.27 -10.67
C VAL A 348 12.70 -13.93 -10.00
N THR A 349 12.66 -13.91 -8.67
CA THR A 349 12.92 -12.68 -7.92
C THR A 349 14.41 -12.38 -7.87
N GLY A 350 15.25 -13.42 -7.76
CA GLY A 350 16.58 -13.32 -7.15
C GLY A 350 16.52 -13.64 -5.66
N GLY A 351 17.61 -13.40 -4.93
CA GLY A 351 17.79 -13.96 -3.60
C GLY A 351 19.04 -13.53 -2.86
N ILE A 352 19.28 -14.18 -1.71
CA ILE A 352 20.39 -13.88 -0.78
C ILE A 352 21.05 -15.14 -0.23
N VAL A 353 22.39 -15.12 -0.09
CA VAL A 353 23.14 -16.20 0.57
C VAL A 353 22.98 -16.08 2.09
N TYR A 354 22.51 -17.15 2.74
CA TYR A 354 22.35 -17.19 4.18
C TYR A 354 23.72 -17.30 4.90
N THR A 355 24.14 -16.20 5.52
CA THR A 355 25.39 -16.06 6.29
C THR A 355 25.18 -16.18 7.81
N GLY A 356 23.94 -16.26 8.28
CA GLY A 356 23.60 -16.32 9.70
C GLY A 356 23.91 -17.64 10.39
N SER A 357 23.63 -17.68 11.69
CA SER A 357 23.76 -18.88 12.53
C SER A 357 22.46 -19.30 13.25
N SER A 358 21.37 -18.56 13.07
CA SER A 358 20.04 -18.83 13.64
C SER A 358 19.36 -20.07 13.07
N TYR A 359 19.64 -20.42 11.81
CA TYR A 359 19.04 -21.56 11.10
C TYR A 359 19.90 -22.83 11.28
N PRO A 360 19.33 -24.03 11.05
CA PRO A 360 20.08 -25.28 11.05
C PRO A 360 21.31 -25.23 10.14
N GLU A 361 22.34 -25.97 10.50
CA GLU A 361 23.61 -26.03 9.76
C GLU A 361 23.42 -26.36 8.27
N ALA A 362 22.41 -27.19 7.94
CA ALA A 362 22.00 -27.53 6.58
C ALA A 362 21.64 -26.34 5.68
N TYR A 363 21.36 -25.14 6.23
CA TYR A 363 21.08 -23.92 5.46
C TYR A 363 22.23 -22.91 5.41
N ARG A 364 23.32 -23.13 6.17
CA ARG A 364 24.48 -22.21 6.21
C ARG A 364 25.22 -22.19 4.88
N GLY A 365 25.31 -21.02 4.24
CA GLY A 365 25.84 -20.85 2.89
C GLY A 365 24.91 -21.35 1.78
N ALA A 366 23.62 -21.57 2.05
CA ALA A 366 22.63 -21.78 0.99
C ALA A 366 22.12 -20.43 0.45
N TYR A 367 21.93 -20.34 -0.85
CA TYR A 367 21.29 -19.22 -1.53
C TYR A 367 19.78 -19.40 -1.52
N PHE A 368 19.07 -18.52 -0.82
CA PHE A 368 17.61 -18.49 -0.77
C PHE A 368 17.10 -17.54 -1.84
N PHE A 369 16.29 -18.02 -2.77
CA PHE A 369 15.72 -17.20 -3.84
C PHE A 369 14.22 -17.39 -3.96
N GLY A 370 13.56 -16.32 -4.40
CA GLY A 370 12.11 -16.30 -4.62
C GLY A 370 11.74 -16.45 -6.09
N ASP A 371 10.48 -16.80 -6.31
CA ASP A 371 9.78 -16.55 -7.56
C ASP A 371 8.49 -15.78 -7.25
N TYR A 372 8.32 -14.63 -7.90
CA TYR A 372 7.21 -13.71 -7.68
C TYR A 372 5.86 -14.34 -8.04
N ALA A 373 5.78 -15.06 -9.16
CA ALA A 373 4.51 -15.53 -9.72
C ALA A 373 3.92 -16.74 -8.96
N SER A 374 4.78 -17.63 -8.46
CA SER A 374 4.39 -18.81 -7.67
C SER A 374 4.27 -18.54 -6.17
N GLY A 375 4.83 -17.44 -5.66
CA GLY A 375 4.86 -17.13 -4.23
C GLY A 375 5.68 -18.13 -3.41
N ARG A 376 6.73 -18.71 -4.02
CA ARG A 376 7.59 -19.72 -3.42
C ARG A 376 8.99 -19.19 -3.16
N ILE A 377 9.63 -19.81 -2.17
CA ILE A 377 11.05 -19.63 -1.84
C ILE A 377 11.72 -20.99 -2.03
N TYR A 378 12.93 -20.99 -2.57
CA TYR A 378 13.77 -22.15 -2.86
C TYR A 378 15.15 -21.99 -2.22
N THR A 379 15.88 -23.09 -2.02
CA THR A 379 17.30 -23.01 -1.62
C THR A 379 18.22 -23.75 -2.60
N LEU A 380 19.31 -23.08 -2.97
CA LEU A 380 20.37 -23.60 -3.85
C LEU A 380 21.70 -23.63 -3.08
N ARG A 381 22.59 -24.58 -3.39
CA ARG A 381 24.02 -24.46 -3.01
C ARG A 381 24.90 -24.64 -4.24
N TYR A 382 26.03 -23.94 -4.26
CA TYR A 382 27.01 -24.02 -5.34
C TYR A 382 28.46 -23.94 -4.80
N ASP A 383 29.42 -24.39 -5.61
CA ASP A 383 30.86 -24.25 -5.34
C ASP A 383 31.39 -22.88 -5.81
N ALA A 384 32.62 -22.51 -5.42
CA ALA A 384 33.21 -21.22 -5.84
C ALA A 384 33.40 -21.08 -7.37
N GLN A 385 33.34 -22.18 -8.12
CA GLN A 385 33.38 -22.18 -9.58
C GLN A 385 32.00 -21.92 -10.21
N GLY A 386 30.92 -22.01 -9.42
CA GLY A 386 29.54 -21.84 -9.89
C GLY A 386 28.89 -23.16 -10.32
N ARG A 387 29.34 -24.30 -9.81
CA ARG A 387 28.64 -25.58 -9.99
C ARG A 387 27.65 -25.79 -8.87
N VAL A 388 26.41 -26.12 -9.21
CA VAL A 388 25.40 -26.51 -8.23
C VAL A 388 25.85 -27.78 -7.48
N THR A 389 25.88 -27.69 -6.15
CA THR A 389 26.20 -28.79 -5.22
C THR A 389 24.96 -29.30 -4.48
N ARG A 390 23.87 -28.51 -4.48
CA ARG A 390 22.53 -28.93 -4.06
C ARG A 390 21.49 -28.17 -4.87
N GLU A 391 20.73 -28.92 -5.66
CA GLU A 391 19.61 -28.41 -6.47
C GLU A 391 18.46 -27.87 -5.60
N PRO A 392 17.61 -26.99 -6.14
CA PRO A 392 16.39 -26.51 -5.48
C PRO A 392 15.41 -27.64 -5.13
N GLU A 393 14.72 -27.49 -4.01
CA GLU A 393 13.64 -28.40 -3.63
C GLU A 393 12.48 -28.34 -4.65
N ALA A 394 12.01 -29.48 -5.15
CA ALA A 394 10.92 -29.54 -6.13
C ALA A 394 9.57 -28.98 -5.62
N ALA A 395 9.37 -28.96 -4.30
CA ALA A 395 8.22 -28.32 -3.65
C ALA A 395 8.50 -26.88 -3.19
N GLY A 396 9.73 -26.40 -3.34
CA GLY A 396 10.25 -25.22 -2.64
C GLY A 396 10.69 -25.52 -1.21
N PHE A 397 11.47 -24.59 -0.66
CA PHE A 397 11.68 -24.46 0.78
C PHE A 397 10.35 -24.14 1.47
N GLY A 398 9.51 -23.31 0.84
CA GLY A 398 8.13 -23.10 1.24
C GLY A 398 7.30 -22.40 0.19
N GLY A 399 5.98 -22.53 0.28
CA GLY A 399 5.00 -21.87 -0.57
C GLY A 399 3.96 -21.09 0.21
N GLU A 400 3.11 -20.36 -0.51
CA GLU A 400 2.08 -19.46 0.06
C GLU A 400 2.70 -18.31 0.89
N ASN A 401 3.94 -17.95 0.57
CA ASN A 401 4.75 -16.93 1.23
C ASN A 401 4.34 -15.48 0.87
N GLY A 402 3.19 -15.27 0.23
CA GLY A 402 2.88 -14.02 -0.45
C GLY A 402 3.65 -13.92 -1.78
N LEU A 403 3.98 -12.70 -2.23
CA LEU A 403 4.68 -12.47 -3.49
C LEU A 403 6.09 -11.89 -3.20
N PRO A 404 7.18 -12.69 -3.21
CA PRO A 404 8.51 -12.20 -2.86
C PRO A 404 9.09 -11.29 -3.96
N ALA A 405 9.47 -10.06 -3.61
CA ALA A 405 9.99 -9.05 -4.56
C ALA A 405 11.38 -8.47 -4.23
N ALA A 406 11.87 -8.68 -3.02
CA ALA A 406 13.22 -8.30 -2.57
C ALA A 406 13.60 -9.17 -1.36
N PHE A 407 14.91 -9.36 -1.13
CA PHE A 407 15.46 -10.12 0.00
C PHE A 407 16.54 -9.31 0.72
N ALA A 408 16.52 -9.32 2.04
CA ALA A 408 17.48 -8.66 2.92
C ALA A 408 17.82 -9.55 4.12
N THR A 409 18.81 -9.13 4.93
CA THR A 409 19.22 -9.83 6.15
C THR A 409 19.04 -8.93 7.37
N ALA A 410 18.28 -9.41 8.37
CA ALA A 410 18.17 -8.76 9.66
C ALA A 410 19.47 -8.90 10.47
N ALA A 411 19.69 -8.05 11.47
CA ALA A 411 20.95 -7.98 12.24
C ALA A 411 21.40 -9.30 12.92
N ASN A 412 20.51 -10.28 13.13
CA ASN A 412 20.86 -11.61 13.67
C ASN A 412 21.13 -12.67 12.60
N GLY A 413 21.15 -12.29 11.32
CA GLY A 413 21.32 -13.17 10.17
C GLY A 413 20.02 -13.74 9.58
N ASP A 414 18.85 -13.50 10.18
CA ASP A 414 17.58 -13.98 9.62
C ASP A 414 17.26 -13.33 8.28
N ILE A 415 16.75 -14.11 7.33
CA ILE A 415 16.27 -13.65 6.04
C ILE A 415 14.95 -12.91 6.23
N VAL A 416 14.87 -11.72 5.64
CA VAL A 416 13.66 -10.91 5.50
C VAL A 416 13.38 -10.75 4.01
N TYR A 417 12.12 -10.79 3.60
CA TYR A 417 11.73 -10.55 2.22
C TYR A 417 10.50 -9.65 2.13
N ALA A 418 10.42 -8.90 1.03
CA ALA A 418 9.28 -8.04 0.71
C ALA A 418 8.15 -8.86 0.07
N ASP A 419 6.99 -8.93 0.72
CA ASP A 419 5.76 -9.40 0.12
C ASP A 419 5.05 -8.22 -0.56
N ILE A 420 5.26 -8.08 -1.87
CA ILE A 420 4.73 -6.97 -2.68
C ILE A 420 3.20 -7.00 -2.78
N GLY A 421 2.58 -8.19 -2.68
CA GLY A 421 1.13 -8.38 -2.71
C GLY A 421 0.45 -8.05 -1.38
N GLY A 422 1.10 -8.41 -0.27
CA GLY A 422 0.68 -8.06 1.09
C GLY A 422 1.06 -6.62 1.51
N SER A 423 1.99 -5.97 0.79
CA SER A 423 2.65 -4.72 1.20
C SER A 423 3.29 -4.81 2.59
N VAL A 424 3.82 -5.99 2.94
CA VAL A 424 4.34 -6.35 4.27
C VAL A 424 5.73 -6.96 4.14
N LEU A 425 6.57 -6.79 5.16
CA LEU A 425 7.85 -7.50 5.22
C LEU A 425 7.65 -8.82 5.96
N ARG A 426 8.24 -9.90 5.47
CA ARG A 426 8.13 -11.23 6.08
C ARG A 426 9.51 -11.70 6.49
N ARG A 427 9.69 -12.02 7.77
CA ARG A 427 10.93 -12.55 8.33
C ARG A 427 10.82 -14.05 8.53
N LEU A 428 11.73 -14.80 7.93
CA LEU A 428 11.90 -16.23 8.22
C LEU A 428 12.63 -16.37 9.56
N VAL A 429 11.96 -16.93 10.56
CA VAL A 429 12.52 -17.18 11.88
C VAL A 429 12.59 -18.69 12.08
N TYR A 430 13.79 -19.20 12.35
CA TYR A 430 13.93 -20.56 12.87
C TYR A 430 13.74 -20.54 14.40
N VAL A 431 12.73 -21.25 14.87
CA VAL A 431 12.48 -21.53 16.28
C VAL A 431 12.80 -23.01 16.50
N PRO A 432 13.91 -23.36 17.18
CA PRO A 432 14.21 -24.76 17.48
C PRO A 432 13.15 -25.32 18.44
N GLY A 433 12.18 -26.03 17.87
CA GLY A 433 11.05 -26.66 18.57
C GLY A 433 11.19 -28.17 18.64
N ASN A 434 12.20 -28.65 19.36
CA ASN A 434 12.18 -30.00 19.91
C ASN A 434 12.48 -29.93 21.41
N ARG A 435 11.49 -30.22 22.24
CA ARG A 435 11.62 -30.22 23.70
C ARG A 435 11.76 -31.68 24.17
N PRO A 436 12.71 -31.97 25.08
CA PRO A 436 12.86 -33.33 25.59
C PRO A 436 11.55 -33.81 26.25
N PRO A 437 11.09 -35.03 25.94
CA PRO A 437 9.78 -35.51 26.35
C PRO A 437 9.72 -35.71 27.87
N THR A 438 8.53 -35.56 28.46
CA THR A 438 8.36 -35.87 29.88
C THR A 438 8.25 -37.37 30.08
N ALA A 439 9.32 -37.97 30.60
CA ALA A 439 9.32 -39.37 31.02
C ALA A 439 8.42 -39.58 32.25
N ASP A 440 7.34 -40.35 32.11
CA ASP A 440 6.52 -40.82 33.22
C ASP A 440 5.99 -42.25 33.00
N ALA A 441 5.84 -42.98 34.09
CA ALA A 441 5.36 -44.35 34.10
C ALA A 441 4.71 -44.74 35.43
N THR A 442 3.89 -45.79 35.39
CA THR A 442 3.50 -46.55 36.58
C THR A 442 4.25 -47.88 36.63
N PHE A 443 4.24 -48.52 37.79
CA PHE A 443 4.66 -49.90 37.93
C PHE A 443 3.80 -50.65 38.95
N THR A 444 3.80 -51.98 38.83
CA THR A 444 3.22 -52.92 39.79
C THR A 444 4.24 -54.00 40.11
N THR A 445 4.23 -54.52 41.33
CA THR A 445 5.13 -55.62 41.76
C THR A 445 4.30 -56.83 42.15
N ASP A 446 4.58 -57.97 41.51
CA ASP A 446 4.28 -59.28 42.08
C ASP A 446 5.43 -59.70 43.00
N ALA A 447 5.19 -59.60 44.31
CA ALA A 447 6.15 -59.94 45.34
C ALA A 447 6.49 -61.44 45.41
N ALA A 448 5.59 -62.32 44.96
CA ALA A 448 5.79 -63.77 45.02
C ALA A 448 6.76 -64.26 43.95
N THR A 449 6.67 -63.72 42.73
CA THR A 449 7.63 -63.99 41.65
C THR A 449 8.80 -63.01 41.61
N ARG A 450 8.76 -61.92 42.39
CA ARG A 450 9.70 -60.79 42.36
C ARG A 450 9.77 -60.10 41.00
N THR A 451 8.62 -60.03 40.33
CA THR A 451 8.46 -59.44 38.99
C THR A 451 7.83 -58.05 39.10
N VAL A 452 8.52 -57.04 38.61
CA VAL A 452 8.00 -55.67 38.47
C VAL A 452 7.58 -55.44 37.02
N SER A 453 6.36 -54.99 36.80
CA SER A 453 5.82 -54.64 35.47
C SER A 453 5.63 -53.12 35.39
N PHE A 454 6.08 -52.52 34.29
CA PHE A 454 6.12 -51.07 34.08
C PHE A 454 5.25 -50.67 32.89
N ASP A 455 4.60 -49.51 32.97
CA ASP A 455 3.83 -48.91 31.88
C ASP A 455 4.14 -47.41 31.75
N ALA A 456 4.93 -47.07 30.74
CA ALA A 456 5.32 -45.70 30.39
C ALA A 456 4.30 -44.98 29.49
N SER A 457 3.07 -45.48 29.32
CA SER A 457 2.02 -44.78 28.55
C SER A 457 1.57 -43.44 29.17
N ARG A 458 2.10 -43.06 30.34
CA ARG A 458 1.98 -41.72 30.93
C ARG A 458 3.03 -40.72 30.46
N SER A 459 4.10 -41.19 29.79
CA SER A 459 5.09 -40.29 29.20
C SER A 459 4.43 -39.47 28.10
N THR A 460 4.67 -38.17 28.11
CA THR A 460 4.06 -37.24 27.17
C THR A 460 5.11 -36.40 26.52
N ASP A 461 4.96 -36.23 25.22
CA ASP A 461 5.60 -35.16 24.49
C ASP A 461 4.70 -33.91 24.46
N LEU A 462 5.29 -32.72 24.56
CA LEU A 462 4.54 -31.45 24.52
C LEU A 462 4.58 -30.76 23.16
N ASP A 463 5.41 -31.23 22.23
CA ASP A 463 5.38 -30.87 20.80
C ASP A 463 4.49 -31.84 20.00
N GLY A 464 4.18 -33.02 20.58
CA GLY A 464 3.29 -34.05 20.04
C GLY A 464 4.02 -35.21 19.34
N ASP A 465 5.33 -35.29 19.50
CA ASP A 465 6.19 -36.22 18.77
C ASP A 465 6.02 -37.70 19.17
N ALA A 466 6.38 -38.57 18.22
CA ALA A 466 6.37 -40.02 18.43
C ALA A 466 7.51 -40.44 19.38
N LEU A 467 7.17 -41.15 20.45
CA LEU A 467 8.09 -41.48 21.53
C LEU A 467 8.68 -42.90 21.41
N THR A 468 9.96 -43.00 21.74
CA THR A 468 10.68 -44.26 21.96
C THR A 468 11.15 -44.37 23.42
N TYR A 469 11.29 -45.60 23.92
CA TYR A 469 11.39 -45.87 25.36
C TYR A 469 12.53 -46.84 25.64
N ARG A 470 13.42 -46.46 26.55
CA ARG A 470 14.52 -47.29 27.07
C ARG A 470 14.45 -47.35 28.58
N TRP A 471 14.67 -48.54 29.13
CA TRP A 471 14.69 -48.83 30.55
C TRP A 471 16.07 -49.32 30.97
N ASP A 472 16.56 -48.81 32.10
CA ASP A 472 17.64 -49.41 32.89
C ASP A 472 17.02 -49.90 34.20
N PHE A 473 17.11 -51.21 34.46
CA PHE A 473 16.48 -51.84 35.61
C PHE A 473 17.33 -51.78 36.90
N GLY A 474 18.51 -51.15 36.86
CA GLY A 474 19.38 -50.99 38.04
C GLY A 474 20.09 -52.28 38.50
N ASP A 475 19.86 -53.41 37.83
CA ASP A 475 20.51 -54.70 38.05
C ASP A 475 21.54 -55.06 36.96
N GLY A 476 21.90 -54.08 36.12
CA GLY A 476 22.76 -54.24 34.95
C GLY A 476 22.04 -54.71 33.68
N THR A 477 20.72 -54.93 33.72
CA THR A 477 19.90 -55.25 32.54
C THR A 477 19.06 -54.07 32.07
N THR A 478 18.70 -54.08 30.78
CA THR A 478 17.93 -53.02 30.12
C THR A 478 16.73 -53.56 29.36
N GLY A 479 15.74 -52.71 29.07
CA GLY A 479 14.57 -53.05 28.25
C GLY A 479 14.17 -51.90 27.32
N THR A 480 13.23 -52.15 26.40
CA THR A 480 12.72 -51.16 25.46
C THR A 480 11.22 -51.30 25.25
N GLY A 481 10.52 -50.19 25.02
CA GLY A 481 9.09 -50.13 24.75
C GLY A 481 8.23 -49.58 25.90
N VAL A 482 6.98 -49.23 25.57
CA VAL A 482 6.01 -48.60 26.48
C VAL A 482 5.73 -49.49 27.70
N ARG A 483 5.57 -50.80 27.51
CA ARG A 483 5.30 -51.78 28.57
C ARG A 483 6.40 -52.82 28.62
N VAL A 484 7.00 -53.01 29.78
CA VAL A 484 8.08 -53.98 30.03
C VAL A 484 7.90 -54.65 31.39
N SER A 485 8.50 -55.81 31.61
CA SER A 485 8.56 -56.45 32.91
C SER A 485 9.97 -56.97 33.21
N ARG A 486 10.33 -56.99 34.50
CA ARG A 486 11.63 -57.47 34.99
C ARG A 486 11.45 -58.30 36.24
N THR A 487 11.95 -59.54 36.20
CA THR A 487 12.04 -60.44 37.35
C THR A 487 13.41 -60.32 37.99
N TYR A 488 13.47 -60.03 39.28
CA TYR A 488 14.70 -59.82 40.04
C TYR A 488 15.11 -61.07 40.83
N PRO A 489 16.41 -61.38 40.94
CA PRO A 489 16.89 -62.54 41.68
C PRO A 489 16.59 -62.44 43.18
N ALA A 490 16.58 -63.57 43.89
CA ALA A 490 16.33 -63.62 45.33
C ALA A 490 17.33 -62.78 46.16
N THR A 491 18.53 -62.59 45.62
CA THR A 491 19.65 -61.80 46.17
C THR A 491 19.57 -60.29 45.88
N ALA A 492 18.58 -59.83 45.10
CA ALA A 492 18.43 -58.40 44.82
C ALA A 492 18.15 -57.59 46.10
N PRO A 493 18.61 -56.33 46.19
CA PRO A 493 18.41 -55.49 47.36
C PRO A 493 16.92 -55.24 47.66
N ALA A 494 16.62 -54.75 48.87
CA ALA A 494 15.24 -54.48 49.31
C ALA A 494 14.52 -53.43 48.43
N THR A 495 15.28 -52.48 47.88
CA THR A 495 14.82 -51.51 46.88
C THR A 495 15.85 -51.37 45.75
N THR A 496 15.40 -50.93 44.58
CA THR A 496 16.26 -50.72 43.40
C THR A 496 15.76 -49.48 42.65
N THR A 497 16.69 -48.69 42.10
CA THR A 497 16.36 -47.55 41.25
C THR A 497 16.29 -48.01 39.80
N VAL A 498 15.13 -47.81 39.17
CA VAL A 498 14.88 -48.07 37.76
C VAL A 498 14.81 -46.74 37.03
N ARG A 499 15.54 -46.58 35.92
CA ARG A 499 15.52 -45.37 35.10
C ARG A 499 14.77 -45.61 33.81
N LEU A 500 13.74 -44.81 33.56
CA LEU A 500 13.16 -44.63 32.24
C LEU A 500 13.92 -43.50 31.53
N THR A 501 14.26 -43.73 30.27
CA THR A 501 14.65 -42.71 29.29
C THR A 501 13.65 -42.75 28.15
N VAL A 502 13.04 -41.61 27.84
CA VAL A 502 12.15 -41.43 26.70
C VAL A 502 12.85 -40.54 25.69
N THR A 503 12.73 -40.85 24.40
CA THR A 503 13.35 -40.11 23.31
C THR A 503 12.31 -39.82 22.25
N ASP A 504 12.16 -38.55 21.86
CA ASP A 504 11.27 -38.11 20.77
C ASP A 504 11.83 -38.47 19.38
N ALA A 505 11.04 -38.19 18.33
CA ALA A 505 11.40 -38.47 16.94
C ALA A 505 12.54 -37.57 16.40
N LEU A 506 12.84 -36.48 17.10
CA LEU A 506 13.83 -35.46 16.74
C LEU A 506 15.11 -35.56 17.60
N GLY A 507 15.19 -36.55 18.49
CA GLY A 507 16.38 -36.98 19.22
C GLY A 507 16.63 -36.37 20.60
N ALA A 508 15.72 -35.58 21.18
CA ALA A 508 15.86 -35.10 22.56
C ALA A 508 15.36 -36.15 23.56
N THR A 509 15.76 -36.02 24.83
CA THR A 509 15.56 -37.09 25.83
C THR A 509 15.13 -36.56 27.19
N GLY A 510 14.09 -37.15 27.77
CA GLY A 510 13.77 -37.00 29.19
C GLY A 510 13.98 -38.29 29.98
N THR A 511 14.20 -38.15 31.29
CA THR A 511 14.45 -39.28 32.20
C THR A 511 13.67 -39.19 33.50
N LYS A 512 13.16 -40.32 34.00
CA LYS A 512 12.56 -40.42 35.34
C LYS A 512 13.07 -41.66 36.06
N ASP A 513 13.46 -41.48 37.32
CA ASP A 513 13.92 -42.54 38.21
C ASP A 513 12.79 -42.99 39.15
N PHE A 514 12.65 -44.30 39.33
CA PHE A 514 11.65 -44.95 40.17
C PHE A 514 12.32 -45.83 41.22
N THR A 515 11.97 -45.66 42.49
CA THR A 515 12.34 -46.62 43.54
C THR A 515 11.32 -47.75 43.56
N VAL A 516 11.73 -48.96 43.17
CA VAL A 516 10.91 -50.17 43.22
C VAL A 516 11.38 -51.10 44.34
N ALA A 517 10.48 -51.90 44.91
CA ALA A 517 10.79 -52.89 45.93
C ALA A 517 10.42 -54.29 45.40
N PRO A 518 11.34 -55.08 44.79
CA PRO A 518 10.96 -56.30 44.08
C PRO A 518 10.27 -57.38 44.93
N ALA A 519 10.48 -57.38 46.25
CA ALA A 519 9.88 -58.34 47.18
C ALA A 519 8.59 -57.82 47.87
N ALA A 520 8.00 -56.70 47.42
CA ALA A 520 6.78 -56.15 48.00
C ALA A 520 5.93 -55.35 47.01
N ALA A 521 4.61 -55.33 47.24
CA ALA A 521 3.71 -54.50 46.46
C ALA A 521 3.98 -52.99 46.66
N ALA A 522 3.75 -52.20 45.62
CA ALA A 522 3.77 -50.74 45.69
C ALA A 522 2.54 -50.20 46.47
N PRO A 523 2.62 -49.01 47.07
CA PRO A 523 1.47 -48.38 47.70
C PRO A 523 0.37 -48.06 46.68
N THR A 524 -0.88 -48.20 47.12
CA THR A 524 -2.08 -47.86 46.33
C THR A 524 -2.51 -46.43 46.62
N LEU A 525 -3.00 -45.73 45.59
CA LEU A 525 -3.57 -44.38 45.70
C LEU A 525 -4.85 -44.30 44.87
N VAL A 526 -5.92 -43.83 45.49
CA VAL A 526 -7.24 -43.65 44.86
C VAL A 526 -7.56 -42.16 44.83
N LEU A 527 -7.80 -41.62 43.64
CA LEU A 527 -8.12 -40.21 43.39
C LEU A 527 -9.57 -40.08 42.87
N THR A 528 -10.35 -39.23 43.54
CA THR A 528 -11.68 -38.77 43.11
C THR A 528 -11.57 -37.30 42.72
N ALA A 529 -11.66 -37.01 41.43
CA ALA A 529 -11.46 -35.69 40.84
C ALA A 529 -12.71 -35.20 40.07
N PRO A 530 -12.79 -33.91 39.69
CA PRO A 530 -13.83 -33.41 38.79
C PRO A 530 -13.83 -34.12 37.43
N ALA A 531 -14.96 -34.12 36.73
CA ALA A 531 -15.04 -34.64 35.37
C ALA A 531 -14.06 -33.88 34.44
N PRO A 532 -13.37 -34.56 33.49
CA PRO A 532 -12.39 -33.91 32.59
C PRO A 532 -12.96 -32.79 31.70
N THR A 533 -14.29 -32.73 31.56
CA THR A 533 -15.04 -31.72 30.81
C THR A 533 -15.45 -30.51 31.65
N THR A 534 -15.26 -30.54 32.98
CA THR A 534 -15.59 -29.42 33.87
C THR A 534 -14.63 -28.25 33.63
N THR A 535 -15.19 -27.07 33.36
CA THR A 535 -14.45 -25.80 33.25
C THR A 535 -14.86 -24.84 34.36
N PHE A 536 -13.92 -24.02 34.80
CA PHE A 536 -14.05 -23.16 35.98
C PHE A 536 -13.99 -21.68 35.60
N ALA A 537 -14.97 -20.91 36.05
CA ALA A 537 -14.87 -19.46 36.09
C ALA A 537 -14.00 -19.03 37.28
N VAL A 538 -13.43 -17.83 37.22
CA VAL A 538 -12.60 -17.27 38.31
C VAL A 538 -13.40 -17.28 39.62
N GLY A 539 -12.79 -17.81 40.68
CA GLY A 539 -13.40 -17.99 42.00
C GLY A 539 -14.28 -19.23 42.17
N ASN A 540 -14.56 -20.05 41.13
CA ASN A 540 -15.17 -21.36 41.33
C ASN A 540 -14.25 -22.28 42.14
N ARG A 541 -14.80 -23.16 43.00
CA ARG A 541 -14.01 -24.12 43.78
C ARG A 541 -13.61 -25.32 42.93
N VAL A 542 -12.31 -25.61 42.88
CA VAL A 542 -11.74 -26.85 42.36
C VAL A 542 -11.57 -27.82 43.51
N GLN A 543 -12.28 -28.96 43.46
CA GLN A 543 -12.38 -29.93 44.55
C GLN A 543 -11.98 -31.33 44.11
N ALA A 544 -11.11 -31.99 44.88
CA ALA A 544 -10.76 -33.39 44.70
C ALA A 544 -10.46 -34.05 46.05
N ARG A 545 -10.47 -35.39 46.08
CA ARG A 545 -10.09 -36.19 47.24
C ARG A 545 -9.15 -37.31 46.84
N ALA A 546 -8.18 -37.64 47.68
CA ALA A 546 -7.32 -38.79 47.47
C ALA A 546 -7.00 -39.49 48.79
N THR A 547 -6.87 -40.82 48.73
CA THR A 547 -6.46 -41.67 49.85
C THR A 547 -5.36 -42.62 49.38
N ALA A 548 -4.44 -42.98 50.27
CA ALA A 548 -3.34 -43.89 49.94
C ALA A 548 -3.08 -44.90 51.06
N ARG A 549 -2.62 -46.10 50.68
CA ARG A 549 -2.26 -47.20 51.59
C ARG A 549 -1.00 -47.93 51.16
N ASP A 550 -0.21 -48.37 52.13
CA ASP A 550 0.95 -49.23 51.88
C ASP A 550 0.56 -50.68 51.56
N SER A 551 1.56 -51.55 51.33
CA SER A 551 1.35 -52.97 51.02
C SER A 551 0.79 -53.80 52.18
N ALA A 552 0.80 -53.29 53.41
CA ALA A 552 0.17 -53.92 54.58
C ALA A 552 -1.24 -53.36 54.85
N GLY A 553 -1.70 -52.39 54.06
CA GLY A 553 -2.99 -51.72 54.20
C GLY A 553 -2.99 -50.52 55.16
N ALA A 554 -1.84 -50.15 55.74
CA ALA A 554 -1.73 -48.99 56.61
C ALA A 554 -1.87 -47.68 55.79
N PRO A 555 -2.55 -46.64 56.32
CA PRO A 555 -2.77 -45.39 55.60
C PRO A 555 -1.45 -44.62 55.41
N LEU A 556 -1.30 -43.99 54.25
CA LEU A 556 -0.17 -43.12 53.91
C LEU A 556 -0.64 -41.67 53.76
N THR A 557 0.20 -40.72 54.16
CA THR A 557 -0.06 -39.29 53.97
C THR A 557 -0.03 -38.95 52.47
N VAL A 558 -1.16 -38.44 51.98
CA VAL A 558 -1.23 -37.84 50.64
C VAL A 558 -0.65 -36.43 50.68
N THR A 559 0.14 -36.09 49.66
CA THR A 559 0.64 -34.75 49.38
C THR A 559 0.20 -34.32 47.99
N TRP A 560 -0.44 -33.15 47.92
CA TRP A 560 -0.84 -32.49 46.67
C TRP A 560 0.25 -31.54 46.17
N ARG A 561 0.30 -31.33 44.86
CA ARG A 561 1.10 -30.32 44.15
C ARG A 561 0.25 -29.69 43.06
N ILE A 562 0.33 -28.36 42.91
CA ILE A 562 -0.26 -27.64 41.77
C ILE A 562 0.83 -27.34 40.74
N LEU A 563 0.47 -27.40 39.46
CA LEU A 563 1.28 -26.99 38.32
C LEU A 563 0.44 -26.05 37.46
N VAL A 564 0.89 -24.80 37.31
CA VAL A 564 0.26 -23.83 36.41
C VAL A 564 0.83 -24.08 35.01
N VAL A 565 0.01 -24.55 34.07
CA VAL A 565 0.43 -24.97 32.73
C VAL A 565 -0.07 -23.96 31.70
N HIS A 566 0.86 -23.19 31.12
CA HIS A 566 0.63 -22.19 30.08
C HIS A 566 0.87 -22.80 28.70
N CYS A 567 -0.19 -22.93 27.89
CA CYS A 567 -0.21 -23.54 26.56
C CYS A 567 -0.67 -22.55 25.48
N SER A 568 0.24 -22.10 24.64
CA SER A 568 -0.10 -21.54 23.32
C SER A 568 -0.48 -22.67 22.34
N ALA A 569 -0.79 -22.32 21.09
CA ALA A 569 -1.13 -23.29 20.05
C ALA A 569 -0.03 -24.36 19.84
N ASP A 570 1.25 -23.96 20.01
CA ASP A 570 2.43 -24.77 19.65
C ASP A 570 3.40 -24.97 20.83
N TYR A 571 3.09 -24.43 22.02
CA TYR A 571 4.03 -24.41 23.15
C TYR A 571 3.32 -24.43 24.52
N CYS A 572 3.51 -25.53 25.26
CA CYS A 572 3.12 -25.67 26.67
C CYS A 572 4.34 -25.62 27.61
N HIS A 573 4.29 -24.83 28.68
CA HIS A 573 5.25 -24.90 29.79
C HIS A 573 4.55 -24.79 31.13
N ASP A 574 5.17 -25.30 32.20
CA ASP A 574 4.59 -25.26 33.53
C ASP A 574 5.44 -24.51 34.57
N HIS A 575 4.76 -24.05 35.62
CA HIS A 575 5.35 -23.48 36.82
C HIS A 575 4.97 -24.34 38.03
N PRO A 576 5.94 -24.85 38.81
CA PRO A 576 5.66 -25.60 40.02
C PRO A 576 5.09 -24.69 41.10
N GLY A 577 3.86 -24.98 41.52
CA GLY A 577 3.16 -24.31 42.60
C GLY A 577 3.34 -25.01 43.95
N GLU A 578 2.57 -24.53 44.93
CA GLU A 578 2.63 -25.01 46.31
C GLU A 578 2.32 -26.51 46.46
N THR A 579 2.90 -27.11 47.49
CA THR A 579 2.60 -28.47 47.93
C THR A 579 1.94 -28.48 49.30
N PHE A 580 0.92 -29.32 49.52
CA PHE A 580 0.24 -29.41 50.81
C PHE A 580 -0.26 -30.83 51.14
N PRO A 581 -0.21 -31.25 52.41
CA PRO A 581 -0.63 -32.59 52.83
C PRO A 581 -2.15 -32.68 53.07
N GLY A 582 -2.68 -33.91 53.01
CA GLY A 582 -4.04 -34.26 53.44
C GLY A 582 -4.89 -34.91 52.34
N GLU A 583 -6.02 -35.49 52.72
CA GLU A 583 -6.89 -36.24 51.80
C GLU A 583 -7.74 -35.35 50.87
N VAL A 584 -7.81 -34.04 51.10
CA VAL A 584 -8.74 -33.12 50.41
C VAL A 584 -7.98 -31.98 49.73
N PHE A 585 -8.22 -31.83 48.43
CA PHE A 585 -7.88 -30.64 47.66
C PHE A 585 -9.12 -29.76 47.54
N ASP A 586 -9.02 -28.50 47.96
CA ASP A 586 -10.11 -27.53 47.83
C ASP A 586 -9.55 -26.09 47.77
N ARG A 587 -9.57 -25.50 46.56
CA ARG A 587 -8.98 -24.19 46.22
C ARG A 587 -9.88 -23.42 45.25
N PRO A 588 -9.86 -22.07 45.25
CA PRO A 588 -10.49 -21.32 44.16
C PRO A 588 -9.72 -21.56 42.84
N PHE A 589 -10.39 -21.41 41.71
CA PHE A 589 -9.75 -21.25 40.41
C PHE A 589 -9.37 -19.77 40.25
N ASP A 590 -8.08 -19.48 40.29
CA ASP A 590 -7.58 -18.12 40.10
C ASP A 590 -7.43 -17.80 38.61
N ASP A 591 -7.39 -16.51 38.26
CA ASP A 591 -7.14 -16.12 36.87
C ASP A 591 -5.65 -16.24 36.54
N HIS A 592 -5.36 -17.02 35.51
CA HIS A 592 -4.00 -17.21 34.99
C HIS A 592 -3.91 -16.96 33.48
N GLY A 593 -4.93 -16.34 32.88
CA GLY A 593 -4.98 -16.09 31.43
C GLY A 593 -5.69 -17.19 30.63
N ASP A 594 -5.94 -16.89 29.36
CA ASP A 594 -6.76 -17.69 28.42
C ASP A 594 -6.07 -18.95 27.90
N GLN A 595 -4.75 -19.00 27.98
CA GLN A 595 -3.91 -20.12 27.55
C GLN A 595 -3.52 -21.05 28.71
N THR A 596 -4.11 -20.90 29.90
CA THR A 596 -3.57 -21.52 31.12
C THR A 596 -4.52 -22.53 31.75
N SER A 597 -3.99 -23.66 32.25
CA SER A 597 -4.71 -24.65 33.02
C SER A 597 -3.96 -25.04 34.30
N LEU A 598 -4.65 -25.66 35.25
CA LEU A 598 -4.04 -26.13 36.50
C LEU A 598 -3.98 -27.67 36.49
N SER A 599 -2.77 -28.22 36.40
CA SER A 599 -2.54 -29.65 36.63
C SER A 599 -2.32 -29.89 38.13
N VAL A 600 -3.12 -30.77 38.72
CA VAL A 600 -3.15 -31.04 40.16
C VAL A 600 -2.76 -32.50 40.39
N VAL A 601 -1.67 -32.72 41.12
CA VAL A 601 -1.06 -34.04 41.34
C VAL A 601 -1.21 -34.44 42.82
N ALA A 602 -1.82 -35.59 43.09
CA ALA A 602 -1.80 -36.27 44.38
C ALA A 602 -0.69 -37.33 44.39
N SER A 603 0.06 -37.43 45.49
CA SER A 603 1.11 -38.43 45.64
C SER A 603 1.22 -38.96 47.07
N ALA A 604 1.73 -40.17 47.23
CA ALA A 604 2.04 -40.78 48.52
C ALA A 604 3.31 -41.64 48.42
N THR A 605 4.09 -41.70 49.49
CA THR A 605 5.35 -42.46 49.57
C THR A 605 5.32 -43.36 50.81
N ASP A 606 5.75 -44.62 50.67
CA ASP A 606 5.85 -45.55 51.79
C ASP A 606 7.19 -45.43 52.56
N ALA A 607 7.32 -46.18 53.66
CA ALA A 607 8.54 -46.19 54.48
C ALA A 607 9.81 -46.74 53.79
N ARG A 608 9.67 -47.32 52.58
CA ARG A 608 10.77 -47.84 51.76
C ARG A 608 11.19 -46.83 50.67
N GLY A 609 10.50 -45.69 50.57
CA GLY A 609 10.72 -44.70 49.52
C GLY A 609 10.00 -45.01 48.20
N VAL A 610 9.09 -45.99 48.18
CA VAL A 610 8.28 -46.32 47.00
C VAL A 610 7.14 -45.32 46.89
N ARG A 611 7.06 -44.60 45.78
CA ARG A 611 6.13 -43.47 45.57
C ARG A 611 5.09 -43.77 44.49
N THR A 612 3.85 -43.34 44.72
CA THR A 612 2.71 -43.49 43.80
C THR A 612 2.05 -42.13 43.54
N GLU A 613 1.52 -41.90 42.33
CA GLU A 613 1.00 -40.61 41.86
C GLU A 613 -0.26 -40.76 40.97
N ALA A 614 -1.20 -39.82 41.11
CA ALA A 614 -2.32 -39.60 40.18
C ALA A 614 -2.63 -38.10 40.04
N SER A 615 -3.19 -37.67 38.92
CA SER A 615 -3.44 -36.24 38.65
C SER A 615 -4.75 -35.98 37.90
N PHE A 616 -5.17 -34.72 37.89
CA PHE A 616 -6.25 -34.19 37.04
C PHE A 616 -5.95 -32.76 36.58
N VAL A 617 -6.65 -32.26 35.56
CA VAL A 617 -6.50 -30.91 35.04
C VAL A 617 -7.78 -30.11 35.25
N ALA A 618 -7.68 -28.94 35.90
CA ALA A 618 -8.75 -27.95 35.95
C ALA A 618 -8.53 -26.91 34.83
N ARG A 619 -9.54 -26.73 33.96
CA ARG A 619 -9.49 -25.85 32.79
C ARG A 619 -10.31 -24.57 32.99
N PRO A 620 -9.89 -23.42 32.45
CA PRO A 620 -10.65 -22.17 32.51
C PRO A 620 -11.94 -22.28 31.67
N ARG A 621 -12.98 -21.57 32.08
CA ARG A 621 -14.19 -21.37 31.30
C ARG A 621 -14.02 -20.14 30.41
N LEU A 622 -13.45 -20.34 29.24
CA LEU A 622 -13.18 -19.26 28.28
C LEU A 622 -14.47 -18.73 27.62
N ARG A 623 -14.44 -17.43 27.34
CA ARG A 623 -15.46 -16.64 26.64
C ARG A 623 -14.77 -15.66 25.69
N THR A 624 -15.41 -15.38 24.56
CA THR A 624 -14.88 -14.47 23.54
C THR A 624 -15.23 -13.02 23.88
N LEU A 625 -14.22 -12.18 24.05
CA LEU A 625 -14.37 -10.73 24.06
C LEU A 625 -14.04 -10.20 22.66
N THR A 626 -14.93 -9.39 22.08
CA THR A 626 -14.74 -8.75 20.78
C THR A 626 -15.01 -7.25 20.89
N LEU A 627 -14.08 -6.44 20.39
CA LEU A 627 -14.16 -4.99 20.29
C LEU A 627 -14.25 -4.61 18.81
N THR A 628 -15.22 -3.77 18.45
CA THR A 628 -15.41 -3.28 17.07
C THR A 628 -15.50 -1.76 17.03
N ALA A 629 -15.21 -1.15 15.86
CA ALA A 629 -15.36 0.28 15.62
C ALA A 629 -16.06 0.57 14.30
N SER A 630 -16.78 1.68 14.22
CA SER A 630 -17.38 2.19 12.97
C SER A 630 -16.35 2.71 11.96
N VAL A 631 -15.14 3.03 12.41
CA VAL A 631 -13.96 3.39 11.60
C VAL A 631 -12.77 2.61 12.19
N PRO A 632 -11.89 1.97 11.38
CA PRO A 632 -10.75 1.23 11.90
C PRO A 632 -9.93 2.06 12.90
N ALA A 633 -9.71 1.53 14.10
CA ALA A 633 -9.04 2.23 15.18
C ALA A 633 -8.28 1.24 16.07
N ALA A 634 -7.13 1.68 16.61
CA ALA A 634 -6.37 0.86 17.54
C ALA A 634 -7.16 0.61 18.85
N MET A 635 -7.11 -0.64 19.32
CA MET A 635 -7.77 -1.09 20.54
C MET A 635 -6.84 -1.99 21.32
N THR A 636 -6.97 -1.95 22.65
CA THR A 636 -6.21 -2.84 23.53
C THR A 636 -7.11 -3.63 24.46
N VAL A 637 -6.75 -4.89 24.69
CA VAL A 637 -7.32 -5.77 25.72
C VAL A 637 -6.19 -6.20 26.64
N ASN A 638 -6.24 -5.78 27.91
CA ASN A 638 -5.16 -5.86 28.90
C ASN A 638 -3.85 -5.17 28.44
N GLY A 639 -3.97 -3.98 27.84
CA GLY A 639 -2.84 -3.18 27.33
C GLY A 639 -2.21 -3.71 26.03
N VAL A 640 -2.49 -4.96 25.64
CA VAL A 640 -2.04 -5.55 24.37
C VAL A 640 -2.95 -5.11 23.23
N ALA A 641 -2.37 -4.66 22.11
CA ALA A 641 -3.11 -4.24 20.92
C ALA A 641 -3.82 -5.43 20.24
N ARG A 642 -5.13 -5.56 20.45
CA ARG A 642 -5.99 -6.60 19.85
C ARG A 642 -7.47 -6.21 19.94
N SER A 643 -8.24 -6.62 18.93
CA SER A 643 -9.70 -6.43 18.87
C SER A 643 -10.49 -7.66 19.32
N THR A 644 -9.86 -8.81 19.52
CA THR A 644 -10.49 -9.99 20.09
C THR A 644 -9.55 -10.71 21.07
N ALA A 645 -10.13 -11.37 22.07
CA ALA A 645 -9.42 -12.16 23.07
C ALA A 645 -10.32 -13.29 23.58
N GLN A 646 -9.73 -14.45 23.89
CA GLN A 646 -10.35 -15.36 24.84
C GLN A 646 -10.09 -14.84 26.26
N VAL A 647 -11.05 -15.04 27.16
CA VAL A 647 -11.00 -14.53 28.53
C VAL A 647 -11.73 -15.51 29.44
N THR A 648 -11.15 -15.88 30.58
CA THR A 648 -11.85 -16.68 31.60
C THR A 648 -13.05 -15.92 32.17
N ALA A 649 -14.24 -16.54 32.19
CA ALA A 649 -15.41 -15.95 32.83
C ALA A 649 -15.09 -15.56 34.30
N GLY A 650 -15.48 -14.36 34.72
CA GLY A 650 -15.14 -13.79 36.02
C GLY A 650 -13.77 -13.08 36.10
N ALA A 651 -12.91 -13.18 35.09
CA ALA A 651 -11.65 -12.43 35.03
C ALA A 651 -11.89 -10.93 34.92
N ARG A 652 -10.95 -10.12 35.44
CA ARG A 652 -10.93 -8.68 35.21
C ARG A 652 -10.13 -8.37 33.94
N VAL A 653 -10.72 -7.58 33.06
CA VAL A 653 -10.11 -7.18 31.79
C VAL A 653 -10.15 -5.67 31.65
N SER A 654 -9.01 -5.07 31.33
CA SER A 654 -8.93 -3.66 30.96
C SER A 654 -9.07 -3.51 29.45
N ILE A 655 -9.95 -2.60 28.99
CA ILE A 655 -10.11 -2.29 27.57
C ILE A 655 -9.92 -0.79 27.30
N ALA A 656 -9.34 -0.48 26.15
CA ALA A 656 -9.23 0.87 25.66
C ALA A 656 -9.42 0.92 24.14
N ALA A 657 -10.13 1.95 23.68
CA ALA A 657 -10.14 2.38 22.29
C ALA A 657 -9.27 3.65 22.14
N ALA A 658 -8.60 3.82 21.00
CA ALA A 658 -7.83 5.02 20.69
C ALA A 658 -8.71 6.29 20.72
N ALA A 659 -8.11 7.46 20.98
CA ALA A 659 -8.87 8.72 20.95
C ALA A 659 -9.20 9.17 19.52
N VAL A 660 -8.30 8.86 18.58
CA VAL A 660 -8.41 9.07 17.14
C VAL A 660 -8.35 7.70 16.46
N ALA A 661 -9.11 7.53 15.39
CA ALA A 661 -9.09 6.34 14.55
C ALA A 661 -7.80 6.28 13.71
N SER A 662 -7.58 5.15 13.04
CA SER A 662 -6.41 4.90 12.18
C SER A 662 -6.43 5.71 10.87
N ASP A 663 -7.41 6.59 10.66
CA ASP A 663 -7.45 7.57 9.57
C ASP A 663 -7.03 8.98 9.99
N ASP A 664 -6.55 9.13 11.24
CA ASP A 664 -6.13 10.39 11.90
C ASP A 664 -7.19 11.50 11.96
N VAL A 665 -8.46 11.21 11.62
CA VAL A 665 -9.53 12.20 11.47
C VAL A 665 -10.79 11.87 12.26
N ALA A 666 -11.25 10.62 12.22
CA ALA A 666 -12.40 10.21 13.00
C ALA A 666 -12.00 10.09 14.48
N THR A 667 -12.81 10.62 15.40
CA THR A 667 -12.51 10.60 16.84
C THR A 667 -13.57 9.87 17.63
N PHE A 668 -13.13 9.21 18.71
CA PHE A 668 -14.00 8.36 19.54
C PHE A 668 -15.16 9.17 20.10
N GLU A 669 -16.38 8.67 19.88
CA GLU A 669 -17.61 9.27 20.36
C GLU A 669 -18.12 8.52 21.60
N ARG A 670 -18.36 7.19 21.48
CA ARG A 670 -18.93 6.37 22.56
C ARG A 670 -18.78 4.87 22.30
N TRP A 671 -18.90 4.07 23.36
CA TRP A 671 -19.29 2.66 23.27
C TRP A 671 -20.82 2.52 23.12
N ASN A 672 -21.27 1.38 22.60
CA ASN A 672 -22.68 1.00 22.46
C ASN A 672 -23.45 0.92 23.78
N ASP A 673 -22.75 0.68 24.89
CA ASP A 673 -23.28 0.69 26.26
C ASP A 673 -23.07 2.03 27.00
N GLY A 674 -22.53 3.05 26.33
CA GLY A 674 -22.34 4.39 26.89
C GLY A 674 -21.20 4.54 27.91
N ALA A 675 -20.38 3.51 28.11
CA ALA A 675 -19.30 3.54 29.09
C ALA A 675 -18.08 4.39 28.62
N PRO A 676 -17.12 4.70 29.51
CA PRO A 676 -15.91 5.46 29.16
C PRO A 676 -15.01 4.77 28.12
N ARG A 677 -14.26 5.57 27.35
CA ARG A 677 -13.33 5.12 26.29
C ARG A 677 -12.29 4.09 26.78
N GLN A 678 -11.84 4.23 28.02
CA GLN A 678 -10.95 3.30 28.71
C GLN A 678 -11.66 2.85 30.00
N ARG A 679 -11.70 1.55 30.26
CA ARG A 679 -12.41 0.97 31.41
C ARG A 679 -11.96 -0.45 31.71
N ASP A 680 -12.15 -0.85 32.96
CA ASP A 680 -12.09 -2.25 33.35
C ASP A 680 -13.50 -2.86 33.35
N LEU A 681 -13.60 -4.14 33.03
CA LEU A 681 -14.82 -4.94 33.12
C LEU A 681 -14.52 -6.32 33.73
N VAL A 682 -15.54 -6.95 34.30
CA VAL A 682 -15.50 -8.37 34.67
C VAL A 682 -16.11 -9.16 33.53
N MET A 683 -15.40 -10.16 33.01
CA MET A 683 -15.90 -10.95 31.89
C MET A 683 -17.15 -11.74 32.30
N PRO A 684 -18.31 -11.57 31.63
CA PRO A 684 -19.50 -12.34 31.94
C PRO A 684 -19.32 -13.82 31.58
N ASP A 685 -20.20 -14.70 32.07
CA ASP A 685 -20.24 -16.11 31.65
C ASP A 685 -20.99 -16.26 30.30
N GLY A 686 -20.52 -15.52 29.30
CA GLY A 686 -21.06 -15.45 27.94
C GLY A 686 -20.14 -14.59 27.06
N ASP A 687 -20.22 -14.77 25.75
CA ASP A 687 -19.41 -13.98 24.81
C ASP A 687 -19.90 -12.52 24.79
N LEU A 688 -18.96 -11.57 24.70
CA LEU A 688 -19.22 -10.14 24.84
C LEU A 688 -18.69 -9.37 23.63
N THR A 689 -19.56 -8.63 22.94
CA THR A 689 -19.18 -7.71 21.86
C THR A 689 -19.45 -6.27 22.25
N LEU A 690 -18.43 -5.42 22.18
CA LEU A 690 -18.50 -3.99 22.50
C LEU A 690 -18.16 -3.20 21.24
N ALA A 691 -19.10 -2.37 20.78
CA ALA A 691 -18.97 -1.60 19.55
C ALA A 691 -18.73 -0.12 19.88
N SER A 692 -17.69 0.46 19.31
CA SER A 692 -17.36 1.88 19.44
C SER A 692 -17.81 2.65 18.19
N THR A 693 -18.35 3.85 18.41
CA THR A 693 -18.62 4.82 17.36
C THR A 693 -17.48 5.82 17.32
N TYR A 694 -16.93 6.04 16.13
CA TYR A 694 -16.06 7.16 15.78
C TYR A 694 -16.80 8.03 14.76
N LEU A 695 -16.69 9.35 14.91
CA LEU A 695 -17.31 10.32 14.02
C LEU A 695 -16.24 11.22 13.38
N THR A 696 -16.35 11.44 12.07
CA THR A 696 -15.54 12.44 11.37
C THR A 696 -16.10 13.85 11.63
N PRO A 697 -15.35 14.91 11.30
CA PRO A 697 -15.89 16.27 11.29
C PRO A 697 -17.14 16.42 10.39
N ILE A 698 -17.18 15.71 9.25
CA ILE A 698 -18.32 15.69 8.33
C ILE A 698 -19.55 15.07 9.01
N ASP A 699 -19.40 13.92 9.68
CA ASP A 699 -20.49 13.29 10.45
C ASP A 699 -21.08 14.25 11.49
N ARG A 700 -20.21 14.91 12.26
CA ARG A 700 -20.63 15.85 13.31
C ARG A 700 -21.40 17.04 12.74
N ARG A 701 -20.91 17.66 11.66
CA ARG A 701 -21.61 18.81 11.04
C ARG A 701 -22.98 18.39 10.47
N TYR A 702 -23.01 17.30 9.70
CA TYR A 702 -24.26 16.78 9.11
C TYR A 702 -25.29 16.40 10.18
N ALA A 703 -24.87 15.82 11.31
CA ALA A 703 -25.75 15.51 12.43
C ALA A 703 -26.23 16.77 13.19
N ALA A 704 -25.37 17.78 13.35
CA ALA A 704 -25.68 19.01 14.10
C ALA A 704 -26.61 19.99 13.35
N GLU A 705 -26.63 19.99 12.00
CA GLU A 705 -27.34 20.99 11.19
C GLU A 705 -28.55 20.37 10.42
N PRO A 706 -29.80 20.46 10.95
CA PRO A 706 -30.98 19.94 10.24
C PRO A 706 -31.23 20.58 8.87
N ALA A 707 -30.91 21.87 8.71
CA ALA A 707 -31.04 22.58 7.44
C ALA A 707 -30.09 22.01 6.36
N LEU A 708 -28.86 21.65 6.75
CA LEU A 708 -27.87 21.04 5.87
C LEU A 708 -28.31 19.66 5.37
N ARG A 709 -28.98 18.87 6.22
CA ARG A 709 -29.57 17.58 5.82
C ARG A 709 -30.72 17.74 4.83
N THR A 710 -31.61 18.71 5.06
CA THR A 710 -32.69 19.05 4.11
C THR A 710 -32.14 19.53 2.78
N LEU A 711 -31.04 20.28 2.78
CA LEU A 711 -30.38 20.80 1.58
C LEU A 711 -29.70 19.70 0.75
N LEU A 712 -28.88 18.86 1.39
CA LEU A 712 -28.03 17.88 0.72
C LEU A 712 -28.70 16.52 0.49
N GLY A 713 -29.75 16.20 1.24
CA GLY A 713 -30.32 14.86 1.33
C GLY A 713 -29.37 13.86 1.98
N GLU A 714 -29.74 12.58 1.97
CA GLU A 714 -28.94 11.55 2.65
C GLU A 714 -27.60 11.28 1.96
N PRO A 715 -26.56 10.81 2.71
CA PRO A 715 -25.32 10.32 2.12
C PRO A 715 -25.58 9.17 1.13
N THR A 716 -24.94 9.23 -0.04
CA THR A 716 -25.07 8.21 -1.10
C THR A 716 -23.81 7.37 -1.28
N ALA A 717 -22.71 7.75 -0.62
CA ALA A 717 -21.45 7.03 -0.60
C ALA A 717 -20.78 7.17 0.78
N VAL A 718 -19.84 6.26 1.06
CA VAL A 718 -18.90 6.39 2.19
C VAL A 718 -18.03 7.64 2.01
N GLU A 719 -17.47 8.13 3.11
CA GLU A 719 -16.47 9.20 3.05
C GLU A 719 -15.22 8.74 2.29
N SER A 720 -14.57 9.64 1.57
CA SER A 720 -13.37 9.36 0.77
C SER A 720 -12.37 10.51 0.86
N GLY A 721 -11.09 10.21 0.72
CA GLY A 721 -9.99 11.17 0.83
C GLY A 721 -8.93 10.74 1.84
N ASP A 722 -8.03 11.67 2.18
CA ASP A 722 -6.87 11.44 3.05
C ASP A 722 -6.93 12.33 4.31
N ALA A 723 -5.81 12.56 4.99
CA ALA A 723 -5.75 13.46 6.15
C ALA A 723 -5.76 14.96 5.78
N ALA A 724 -5.51 15.31 4.50
CA ALA A 724 -5.47 16.69 4.02
C ALA A 724 -6.83 17.14 3.48
N VAL A 725 -7.51 16.33 2.66
CA VAL A 725 -8.86 16.61 2.15
C VAL A 725 -9.72 15.35 2.14
N ARG A 726 -10.91 15.44 2.73
CA ARG A 726 -11.96 14.40 2.71
C ARG A 726 -13.24 14.95 2.13
N TYR A 727 -14.10 14.05 1.65
CA TYR A 727 -15.44 14.42 1.21
C TYR A 727 -16.44 13.28 1.38
N ARG A 728 -17.74 13.63 1.43
CA ARG A 728 -18.86 12.68 1.38
C ARG A 728 -19.94 13.14 0.42
N ILE A 729 -20.33 12.25 -0.49
CA ILE A 729 -21.36 12.49 -1.50
C ILE A 729 -22.73 12.29 -0.86
N HIS A 730 -23.65 13.22 -1.11
CA HIS A 730 -25.06 13.18 -0.71
C HIS A 730 -25.94 13.23 -1.95
N GLN A 731 -27.27 13.14 -1.79
CA GLN A 731 -28.22 13.12 -2.92
C GLN A 731 -28.16 14.38 -3.81
N PHE A 732 -27.98 15.56 -3.21
CA PHE A 732 -28.09 16.85 -3.90
C PHE A 732 -26.82 17.71 -3.81
N GLY A 733 -25.79 17.24 -3.09
CA GLY A 733 -24.50 17.93 -3.00
C GLY A 733 -23.39 17.09 -2.37
N ARG A 734 -22.30 17.74 -1.96
CA ARG A 734 -21.14 17.08 -1.35
C ARG A 734 -20.58 17.93 -0.21
N LEU A 735 -20.34 17.29 0.94
CA LEU A 735 -19.54 17.88 2.02
C LEU A 735 -18.07 17.58 1.77
N TYR A 736 -17.22 18.57 2.00
CA TYR A 736 -15.76 18.48 2.02
C TYR A 736 -15.26 18.84 3.41
N TRP A 737 -14.11 18.31 3.81
CA TRP A 737 -13.38 18.71 5.01
C TRP A 737 -11.89 18.83 4.70
N SER A 738 -11.26 19.88 5.22
CA SER A 738 -9.81 19.93 5.42
C SER A 738 -9.49 20.53 6.80
N PRO A 739 -8.29 20.28 7.36
CA PRO A 739 -7.85 20.94 8.60
C PRO A 739 -7.89 22.47 8.54
N ALA A 740 -7.71 23.06 7.34
CA ALA A 740 -7.67 24.50 7.14
C ALA A 740 -9.06 25.14 6.92
N ALA A 741 -9.94 24.49 6.15
CA ALA A 741 -11.27 25.02 5.83
C ALA A 741 -12.35 24.60 6.84
N GLY A 742 -12.12 23.55 7.63
CA GLY A 742 -13.18 22.84 8.35
C GLY A 742 -14.11 22.14 7.36
N VAL A 743 -15.35 21.85 7.77
CA VAL A 743 -16.34 21.25 6.87
C VAL A 743 -17.03 22.32 6.03
N ARG A 744 -17.09 22.14 4.71
CA ARG A 744 -17.73 23.03 3.74
C ARG A 744 -18.58 22.26 2.74
N GLU A 745 -19.67 22.87 2.29
CA GLU A 745 -20.61 22.25 1.35
C GLU A 745 -20.54 22.86 -0.05
N VAL A 746 -20.80 22.04 -1.08
CA VAL A 746 -21.01 22.48 -2.47
C VAL A 746 -22.16 21.66 -3.04
N HIS A 747 -23.15 22.30 -3.67
CA HIS A 747 -24.33 21.64 -4.22
C HIS A 747 -24.73 22.17 -5.61
N GLY A 748 -25.83 21.64 -6.15
CA GLY A 748 -26.49 22.17 -7.34
C GLY A 748 -25.59 22.31 -8.58
N ALA A 749 -25.83 23.39 -9.33
CA ALA A 749 -25.09 23.67 -10.57
C ALA A 749 -23.61 24.02 -10.32
N ILE A 750 -23.28 24.60 -9.15
CA ILE A 750 -21.91 24.91 -8.77
C ILE A 750 -21.10 23.63 -8.58
N LEU A 751 -21.65 22.63 -7.88
CA LEU A 751 -21.02 21.31 -7.75
C LEU A 751 -20.81 20.63 -9.11
N MET A 752 -21.79 20.71 -10.02
CA MET A 752 -21.65 20.13 -11.36
C MET A 752 -20.48 20.76 -12.13
N THR A 753 -20.39 22.09 -12.16
CA THR A 753 -19.28 22.81 -12.82
C THR A 753 -17.94 22.52 -12.16
N TYR A 754 -17.89 22.55 -10.82
CA TYR A 754 -16.69 22.27 -10.03
C TYR A 754 -16.17 20.85 -10.27
N LEU A 755 -17.04 19.83 -10.31
CA LEU A 755 -16.62 18.45 -10.62
C LEU A 755 -16.21 18.29 -12.09
N ALA A 756 -16.89 18.93 -13.04
CA ALA A 756 -16.57 18.84 -14.47
C ALA A 756 -15.17 19.35 -14.82
N ILE A 757 -14.63 20.31 -14.05
CA ILE A 757 -13.26 20.84 -14.19
C ILE A 757 -12.23 20.12 -13.30
N GLY A 758 -12.56 18.95 -12.73
CA GLY A 758 -11.65 18.13 -11.91
C GLY A 758 -11.78 18.29 -10.39
N GLY A 759 -12.71 19.11 -9.91
CA GLY A 759 -13.05 19.24 -8.49
C GLY A 759 -11.88 19.67 -7.61
N HIS A 760 -11.84 19.13 -6.40
CA HIS A 760 -10.82 19.40 -5.39
C HIS A 760 -9.38 19.12 -5.85
N VAL A 761 -9.17 18.29 -6.88
CA VAL A 761 -7.84 18.03 -7.45
C VAL A 761 -7.32 19.24 -8.22
N VAL A 762 -8.21 20.03 -8.85
CA VAL A 762 -7.83 21.15 -9.73
C VAL A 762 -8.07 22.52 -9.09
N LEU A 763 -9.18 22.71 -8.36
CA LEU A 763 -9.49 23.97 -7.67
C LEU A 763 -9.22 23.92 -6.16
N GLY A 764 -8.84 22.77 -5.59
CA GLY A 764 -8.73 22.61 -4.14
C GLY A 764 -10.10 22.47 -3.47
N GLU A 765 -10.10 22.18 -2.19
CA GLU A 765 -11.35 22.10 -1.42
C GLU A 765 -12.06 23.47 -1.32
N PRO A 766 -13.40 23.49 -1.20
CA PRO A 766 -14.15 24.70 -0.91
C PRO A 766 -13.72 25.32 0.43
N VAL A 767 -13.56 26.64 0.46
CA VAL A 767 -13.29 27.41 1.70
C VAL A 767 -14.54 28.14 2.23
N THR A 768 -15.57 28.27 1.40
CA THR A 768 -16.93 28.74 1.76
C THR A 768 -17.96 27.65 1.49
N ASP A 769 -19.07 27.68 2.23
CA ASP A 769 -20.32 27.05 1.79
C ASP A 769 -20.90 27.82 0.58
N GLU A 770 -21.91 27.28 -0.12
CA GLU A 770 -22.55 28.01 -1.21
C GLU A 770 -23.25 29.26 -0.66
N THR A 771 -22.74 30.43 -1.03
CA THR A 771 -23.10 31.70 -0.41
C THR A 771 -23.79 32.62 -1.42
N THR A 772 -24.82 33.35 -0.98
CA THR A 772 -25.48 34.38 -1.81
C THR A 772 -24.51 35.53 -2.11
N THR A 773 -24.47 35.98 -3.35
CA THR A 773 -23.67 37.15 -3.75
C THR A 773 -24.19 38.45 -3.11
N PRO A 774 -23.33 39.45 -2.88
CA PRO A 774 -23.70 40.78 -2.37
C PRO A 774 -24.90 41.47 -3.05
N ASP A 775 -25.14 41.26 -4.34
CA ASP A 775 -26.28 41.80 -5.09
C ASP A 775 -27.62 41.05 -4.85
N GLY A 776 -27.59 39.94 -4.11
CA GLY A 776 -28.74 39.08 -3.80
C GLY A 776 -29.18 38.14 -4.93
N ARG A 777 -28.55 38.16 -6.11
CA ARG A 777 -29.03 37.45 -7.32
C ARG A 777 -28.40 36.08 -7.52
N GLY A 778 -27.09 35.98 -7.32
CA GLY A 778 -26.29 34.80 -7.61
C GLY A 778 -25.94 33.96 -6.38
N ARG A 779 -25.17 32.90 -6.65
CA ARG A 779 -24.54 32.03 -5.66
C ARG A 779 -23.07 31.81 -6.01
N TYR A 780 -22.23 31.54 -5.02
CA TYR A 780 -20.82 31.22 -5.27
C TYR A 780 -20.23 30.29 -4.20
N ASN A 781 -19.18 29.57 -4.60
CA ASN A 781 -18.18 29.01 -3.69
C ASN A 781 -16.80 29.57 -4.06
N HIS A 782 -15.94 29.75 -3.06
CA HIS A 782 -14.50 29.93 -3.24
C HIS A 782 -13.76 28.62 -2.92
N PHE A 783 -12.64 28.37 -3.60
CA PHE A 783 -11.83 27.15 -3.43
C PHE A 783 -10.35 27.50 -3.20
N ARG A 784 -9.62 26.60 -2.54
CA ARG A 784 -8.27 26.89 -2.01
C ARG A 784 -7.19 27.05 -3.08
N LEU A 785 -7.19 26.24 -4.13
CA LEU A 785 -6.13 26.25 -5.15
C LEU A 785 -6.44 27.21 -6.29
N ASN A 786 -5.38 27.62 -6.99
CA ASN A 786 -5.42 28.44 -8.20
C ASN A 786 -6.20 29.77 -8.06
N THR A 787 -6.39 30.26 -6.82
CA THR A 787 -7.17 31.46 -6.51
C THR A 787 -8.49 31.45 -7.28
N SER A 788 -9.42 30.58 -6.89
CA SER A 788 -10.54 30.18 -7.75
C SER A 788 -11.92 30.36 -7.11
N SER A 789 -12.90 30.63 -7.97
CA SER A 789 -14.32 30.67 -7.63
C SER A 789 -15.15 29.97 -8.70
N VAL A 790 -16.32 29.48 -8.30
CA VAL A 790 -17.42 29.18 -9.23
C VAL A 790 -18.59 30.05 -8.82
N TYR A 791 -19.15 30.80 -9.78
CA TYR A 791 -20.31 31.67 -9.59
C TYR A 791 -21.48 31.16 -10.46
N TRP A 792 -22.70 31.30 -9.95
CA TRP A 792 -23.93 30.92 -10.64
C TRP A 792 -24.99 32.02 -10.56
N THR A 793 -25.74 32.22 -11.66
CA THR A 793 -27.07 32.87 -11.63
C THR A 793 -28.06 32.10 -12.50
N PRO A 794 -29.38 32.33 -12.35
CA PRO A 794 -30.40 31.77 -13.23
C PRO A 794 -30.20 32.12 -14.70
N GLU A 795 -29.64 33.29 -15.01
CA GLU A 795 -29.48 33.79 -16.39
C GLU A 795 -28.17 33.34 -17.05
N THR A 796 -27.11 33.08 -16.27
CA THR A 796 -25.78 32.70 -16.81
C THR A 796 -25.43 31.23 -16.65
N GLY A 797 -25.98 30.53 -15.65
CA GLY A 797 -25.49 29.22 -15.23
C GLY A 797 -24.21 29.31 -14.39
N ALA A 798 -23.62 28.15 -14.05
CA ALA A 798 -22.47 28.06 -13.15
C ALA A 798 -21.15 28.04 -13.93
N HIS A 799 -20.25 28.98 -13.61
CA HIS A 799 -18.98 29.15 -14.33
C HIS A 799 -17.79 29.36 -13.40
N ALA A 800 -16.66 28.74 -13.75
CA ALA A 800 -15.41 28.82 -13.02
C ALA A 800 -14.54 29.99 -13.51
N VAL A 801 -14.08 30.81 -12.56
CA VAL A 801 -13.13 31.91 -12.79
C VAL A 801 -11.97 31.73 -11.82
N TYR A 802 -10.75 31.63 -12.34
CA TYR A 802 -9.57 31.32 -11.55
C TYR A 802 -8.34 32.13 -12.00
N GLY A 803 -7.22 31.94 -11.30
CA GLY A 803 -5.93 32.57 -11.59
C GLY A 803 -5.97 34.10 -11.63
N GLU A 804 -5.16 34.68 -12.50
CA GLU A 804 -5.06 36.13 -12.65
C GLU A 804 -6.34 36.76 -13.22
N ILE A 805 -7.14 36.02 -13.99
CA ILE A 805 -8.44 36.50 -14.50
C ILE A 805 -9.40 36.78 -13.34
N ARG A 806 -9.54 35.85 -12.39
CA ARG A 806 -10.31 36.08 -11.15
C ARG A 806 -9.70 37.22 -10.34
N GLY A 807 -8.37 37.29 -10.25
CA GLY A 807 -7.66 38.37 -9.55
C GLY A 807 -8.03 39.76 -10.07
N LEU A 808 -8.05 39.95 -11.39
CA LEU A 808 -8.47 41.20 -12.01
C LEU A 808 -9.97 41.46 -11.83
N TRP A 809 -10.82 40.44 -12.04
CA TRP A 809 -12.27 40.59 -11.84
C TRP A 809 -12.62 41.00 -10.40
N ALA A 810 -11.94 40.42 -9.41
CA ALA A 810 -12.04 40.80 -8.00
C ALA A 810 -11.66 42.26 -7.76
N ALA A 811 -10.52 42.70 -8.31
CA ALA A 811 -10.05 44.08 -8.21
C ALA A 811 -10.99 45.09 -8.90
N LEU A 812 -11.76 44.65 -9.92
CA LEU A 812 -12.78 45.44 -10.61
C LEU A 812 -14.15 45.42 -9.92
N GLY A 813 -14.30 44.77 -8.76
CA GLY A 813 -15.53 44.77 -7.96
C GLY A 813 -16.46 43.57 -8.17
N TRP A 814 -15.96 42.45 -8.68
CA TRP A 814 -16.71 41.19 -8.86
C TRP A 814 -17.99 41.38 -9.70
N GLU A 815 -19.10 40.75 -9.32
CA GLU A 815 -20.40 40.85 -10.00
C GLU A 815 -21.05 42.25 -9.92
N LEU A 816 -20.65 43.06 -8.94
CA LEU A 816 -21.00 44.50 -8.86
C LEU A 816 -20.12 45.37 -9.78
N GLY A 817 -19.03 44.81 -10.29
CA GLY A 817 -18.11 45.45 -11.22
C GLY A 817 -18.67 45.60 -12.65
N PRO A 818 -17.94 46.29 -13.55
CA PRO A 818 -18.44 46.62 -14.88
C PRO A 818 -18.73 45.39 -15.75
N HIS A 819 -18.17 44.22 -15.42
CA HIS A 819 -18.34 42.97 -16.16
C HIS A 819 -19.65 42.22 -15.83
N GLY A 820 -20.18 42.37 -14.62
CA GLY A 820 -21.25 41.50 -14.11
C GLY A 820 -20.78 40.05 -13.90
N TYR A 821 -21.67 39.09 -14.10
CA TYR A 821 -21.39 37.65 -13.91
C TYR A 821 -20.67 36.99 -15.09
N PRO A 822 -19.86 35.95 -14.84
CA PRO A 822 -19.29 35.12 -15.90
C PRO A 822 -20.39 34.38 -16.70
N ARG A 823 -20.19 34.29 -18.01
CA ARG A 823 -21.01 33.51 -18.98
C ARG A 823 -20.27 32.29 -19.54
N THR A 824 -18.96 32.19 -19.31
CA THR A 824 -18.15 31.00 -19.58
C THR A 824 -17.27 30.70 -18.38
N SER A 825 -16.92 29.43 -18.19
CA SER A 825 -15.70 29.07 -17.46
C SER A 825 -14.47 29.52 -18.25
N GLU A 826 -13.26 29.49 -17.67
CA GLU A 826 -12.06 29.90 -18.41
C GLU A 826 -11.83 28.99 -19.64
N LEU A 827 -11.74 29.60 -20.81
CA LEU A 827 -11.52 28.95 -22.10
C LEU A 827 -10.16 29.35 -22.68
N THR A 828 -9.57 28.47 -23.50
CA THR A 828 -8.47 28.86 -24.38
C THR A 828 -9.03 29.70 -25.54
N THR A 829 -8.41 30.84 -25.82
CA THR A 829 -8.70 31.66 -27.02
C THR A 829 -8.57 30.82 -28.31
N PRO A 830 -9.42 30.99 -29.34
CA PRO A 830 -9.39 30.12 -30.53
C PRO A 830 -8.08 30.15 -31.33
N ASN A 831 -7.25 31.19 -31.14
CA ASN A 831 -5.92 31.29 -31.73
C ASN A 831 -4.82 30.59 -30.89
N GLY A 832 -5.15 30.00 -29.74
CA GLY A 832 -4.24 29.27 -28.85
C GLY A 832 -3.24 30.13 -28.06
N ARG A 833 -3.27 31.48 -28.20
CA ARG A 833 -2.25 32.38 -27.62
C ARG A 833 -2.54 32.82 -26.19
N GLY A 834 -3.74 32.55 -25.67
CA GLY A 834 -4.18 33.02 -24.36
C GLY A 834 -5.42 32.32 -23.82
N ARG A 835 -5.95 32.85 -22.71
CA ARG A 835 -7.10 32.33 -21.95
C ARG A 835 -8.10 33.46 -21.74
N TYR A 836 -9.38 33.15 -21.57
CA TYR A 836 -10.39 34.18 -21.31
C TYR A 836 -11.60 33.65 -20.53
N ASN A 837 -12.27 34.55 -19.83
CA ASN A 837 -13.66 34.39 -19.41
C ASN A 837 -14.49 35.49 -20.09
N ASP A 838 -15.59 35.13 -20.74
CA ASP A 838 -16.62 36.10 -21.10
C ASP A 838 -17.56 36.33 -19.92
N PHE A 839 -17.97 37.58 -19.73
CA PHE A 839 -18.90 38.04 -18.70
C PHE A 839 -20.13 38.68 -19.35
N GLN A 840 -21.16 39.01 -18.58
CA GLN A 840 -22.41 39.61 -19.07
C GLN A 840 -22.17 40.87 -19.92
N ASN A 841 -21.28 41.75 -19.47
CA ASN A 841 -21.07 43.08 -20.05
C ASN A 841 -19.70 43.25 -20.75
N GLY A 842 -18.87 42.21 -20.83
CA GLY A 842 -17.51 42.29 -21.33
C GLY A 842 -16.78 40.95 -21.32
N GLY A 843 -15.46 40.99 -21.37
CA GLY A 843 -14.60 39.83 -21.18
C GLY A 843 -13.24 40.21 -20.60
N ILE A 844 -12.59 39.26 -19.95
CA ILE A 844 -11.23 39.41 -19.43
C ILE A 844 -10.34 38.38 -20.14
N TYR A 845 -9.32 38.88 -20.83
CA TYR A 845 -8.44 38.09 -21.69
C TYR A 845 -7.03 38.10 -21.10
N TRP A 846 -6.47 36.93 -20.85
CA TRP A 846 -5.14 36.70 -20.31
C TRP A 846 -4.21 36.14 -21.38
N ARG A 847 -2.94 36.53 -21.35
CA ARG A 847 -1.90 35.89 -22.15
C ARG A 847 -0.53 35.85 -21.45
N PRO A 848 0.31 34.83 -21.73
CA PRO A 848 1.65 34.74 -21.17
C PRO A 848 2.46 36.03 -21.42
N GLY A 849 3.14 36.51 -20.37
CA GLY A 849 4.00 37.70 -20.44
C GLY A 849 3.30 39.06 -20.40
N PHE A 850 1.96 39.13 -20.45
CA PHE A 850 1.21 40.40 -20.38
C PHE A 850 0.10 40.42 -19.32
N GLY A 851 -0.29 39.25 -18.80
CA GLY A 851 -1.32 39.14 -17.75
C GLY A 851 -2.75 39.31 -18.27
N PRO A 852 -3.73 39.50 -17.37
CA PRO A 852 -5.14 39.68 -17.71
C PRO A 852 -5.44 41.12 -18.13
N ARG A 853 -6.36 41.29 -19.07
CA ARG A 853 -6.83 42.59 -19.56
C ARG A 853 -8.34 42.64 -19.73
N SER A 854 -8.93 43.69 -19.19
CA SER A 854 -10.36 43.96 -19.13
C SER A 854 -10.85 44.80 -20.31
N VAL A 855 -11.84 44.29 -21.05
CA VAL A 855 -12.55 45.01 -22.12
C VAL A 855 -14.05 44.84 -21.90
N TYR A 856 -14.83 45.93 -21.80
CA TYR A 856 -16.27 45.83 -21.55
C TYR A 856 -17.10 46.86 -22.33
N GLY A 857 -18.42 46.86 -22.11
CA GLY A 857 -19.35 47.86 -22.63
C GLY A 857 -19.27 48.05 -24.14
N ALA A 858 -19.34 49.31 -24.57
CA ALA A 858 -19.35 49.66 -25.99
C ALA A 858 -18.03 49.31 -26.72
N ILE A 859 -16.90 49.30 -26.01
CA ILE A 859 -15.59 48.96 -26.58
C ILE A 859 -15.51 47.46 -26.87
N TYR A 860 -15.92 46.62 -25.92
CA TYR A 860 -16.04 45.17 -26.13
C TYR A 860 -16.96 44.85 -27.31
N GLN A 861 -18.12 45.52 -27.41
CA GLN A 861 -19.04 45.32 -28.54
C GLN A 861 -18.44 45.77 -29.89
N ALA A 862 -17.59 46.80 -29.91
CA ALA A 862 -16.87 47.20 -31.12
C ALA A 862 -15.79 46.18 -31.51
N TRP A 863 -15.01 45.70 -30.55
CA TRP A 863 -13.98 44.67 -30.75
C TRP A 863 -14.57 43.33 -31.20
N ALA A 864 -15.72 42.94 -30.63
CA ALA A 864 -16.48 41.76 -31.01
C ALA A 864 -16.87 41.77 -32.50
N ARG A 865 -17.39 42.89 -33.01
CA ARG A 865 -17.69 43.07 -34.45
C ARG A 865 -16.46 42.99 -35.36
N MET A 866 -15.26 43.11 -34.81
CA MET A 866 -13.99 42.99 -35.52
C MET A 866 -13.33 41.61 -35.38
N GLY A 867 -13.99 40.64 -34.72
CA GLY A 867 -13.50 39.27 -34.56
C GLY A 867 -12.68 39.01 -33.29
N TRP A 868 -12.80 39.87 -32.27
CA TRP A 868 -12.06 39.78 -30.99
C TRP A 868 -10.54 39.59 -31.22
N GLU A 869 -9.89 38.69 -30.48
CA GLU A 869 -8.46 38.40 -30.53
C GLU A 869 -8.03 37.56 -31.74
N GLY A 870 -8.99 36.98 -32.47
CA GLY A 870 -8.77 36.42 -33.81
C GLY A 870 -8.83 37.49 -34.92
N GLY A 871 -9.30 38.69 -34.59
CA GLY A 871 -9.47 39.81 -35.50
C GLY A 871 -8.23 40.68 -35.69
N LEU A 872 -8.36 41.71 -36.54
CA LEU A 872 -7.28 42.63 -36.91
C LEU A 872 -6.59 43.32 -35.71
N LEU A 873 -7.34 43.57 -34.63
CA LEU A 873 -6.80 44.21 -33.43
C LEU A 873 -6.04 43.23 -32.51
N ALA A 874 -6.29 41.93 -32.63
CA ALA A 874 -5.77 40.88 -31.76
C ALA A 874 -5.94 41.22 -30.25
N PHE A 875 -4.98 40.88 -29.38
CA PHE A 875 -5.18 40.97 -27.92
C PHE A 875 -5.21 42.42 -27.39
N PRO A 876 -5.99 42.70 -26.33
CA PRO A 876 -5.87 43.93 -25.57
C PRO A 876 -4.49 44.03 -24.88
N LEU A 877 -3.97 45.25 -24.82
CA LEU A 877 -2.72 45.62 -24.15
C LEU A 877 -2.96 46.37 -22.83
N THR A 878 -4.06 47.12 -22.74
CA THR A 878 -4.50 47.87 -21.56
C THR A 878 -5.87 47.40 -21.10
N ASP A 879 -6.15 47.56 -19.81
CA ASP A 879 -7.51 47.57 -19.30
C ASP A 879 -8.28 48.78 -19.84
N GLU A 880 -9.61 48.73 -19.82
CA GLU A 880 -10.44 49.84 -20.23
C GLU A 880 -10.31 50.99 -19.23
N THR A 881 -9.61 52.05 -19.63
CA THR A 881 -9.32 53.20 -18.77
C THR A 881 -9.89 54.48 -19.36
N SER A 882 -10.03 55.52 -18.51
CA SER A 882 -10.43 56.85 -18.96
C SER A 882 -9.33 57.48 -19.81
N THR A 883 -9.72 58.23 -20.84
CA THR A 883 -8.79 59.08 -21.60
C THR A 883 -8.15 60.16 -20.70
N PRO A 884 -6.97 60.70 -21.08
CA PRO A 884 -6.30 61.80 -20.37
C PRO A 884 -7.19 63.03 -20.07
N ASP A 885 -8.09 63.40 -20.98
CA ASP A 885 -9.08 64.49 -20.80
C ASP A 885 -10.27 64.12 -19.89
N ARG A 886 -10.41 62.85 -19.52
CA ARG A 886 -11.50 62.23 -18.75
C ARG A 886 -12.89 62.29 -19.41
N ILE A 887 -12.97 62.56 -20.71
CA ILE A 887 -14.24 62.63 -21.47
C ILE A 887 -14.63 61.24 -22.02
N GLY A 888 -13.65 60.47 -22.47
CA GLY A 888 -13.83 59.16 -23.08
C GLY A 888 -13.24 58.01 -22.28
N ARG A 889 -13.32 56.81 -22.88
CA ARG A 889 -12.65 55.59 -22.44
C ARG A 889 -11.97 54.93 -23.63
N PHE A 890 -10.91 54.15 -23.37
CA PHE A 890 -10.21 53.44 -24.44
C PHE A 890 -9.59 52.11 -23.97
N ASN A 891 -9.35 51.24 -24.95
CA ASN A 891 -8.39 50.13 -24.85
C ASN A 891 -7.39 50.25 -26.01
N HIS A 892 -6.11 50.04 -25.73
CA HIS A 892 -5.12 49.70 -26.75
C HIS A 892 -5.10 48.18 -26.96
N PHE A 893 -4.84 47.76 -28.20
CA PHE A 893 -4.72 46.37 -28.64
C PHE A 893 -3.43 46.20 -29.46
N GLU A 894 -2.99 44.96 -29.71
CA GLU A 894 -1.77 44.70 -30.51
C GLU A 894 -1.82 45.36 -31.90
N GLY A 895 -2.97 45.30 -32.57
CA GLY A 895 -3.17 45.83 -33.93
C GLY A 895 -3.75 47.25 -34.00
N GLY A 896 -4.14 47.86 -32.88
CA GLY A 896 -4.73 49.20 -32.92
C GLY A 896 -5.30 49.72 -31.60
N SER A 897 -6.30 50.58 -31.64
CA SER A 897 -6.97 51.12 -30.46
C SER A 897 -8.45 51.33 -30.71
N ILE A 898 -9.27 51.17 -29.67
CA ILE A 898 -10.69 51.55 -29.71
C ILE A 898 -10.92 52.63 -28.67
N TYR A 899 -11.52 53.73 -29.10
CA TYR A 899 -11.90 54.86 -28.26
C TYR A 899 -13.42 55.01 -28.26
N TRP A 900 -13.99 55.35 -27.10
CA TRP A 900 -15.40 55.59 -26.91
C TRP A 900 -15.64 56.92 -26.18
N THR A 901 -16.69 57.64 -26.60
CA THR A 901 -17.32 58.69 -25.79
C THR A 901 -18.85 58.52 -25.84
N PRO A 902 -19.61 59.11 -24.90
CA PRO A 902 -21.07 59.17 -24.96
C PRO A 902 -21.62 59.83 -26.24
N ARG A 903 -20.84 60.75 -26.86
CA ARG A 903 -21.23 61.49 -28.06
C ARG A 903 -20.96 60.72 -29.35
N THR A 904 -19.81 60.07 -29.44
CA THR A 904 -19.28 59.50 -30.68
C THR A 904 -19.57 58.01 -30.81
N GLY A 905 -19.72 57.28 -29.70
CA GLY A 905 -19.71 55.81 -29.71
C GLY A 905 -18.29 55.24 -29.81
N ALA A 906 -18.18 53.91 -29.91
CA ALA A 906 -16.91 53.19 -29.87
C ALA A 906 -16.37 52.94 -31.29
N HIS A 907 -15.21 53.51 -31.60
CA HIS A 907 -14.59 53.45 -32.93
C HIS A 907 -13.14 52.95 -32.86
N ALA A 908 -12.81 52.03 -33.77
CA ALA A 908 -11.48 51.48 -33.92
C ALA A 908 -10.64 52.32 -34.87
N VAL A 909 -9.40 52.61 -34.47
CA VAL A 909 -8.37 53.26 -35.28
C VAL A 909 -7.14 52.35 -35.28
N TYR A 910 -6.62 52.01 -36.46
CA TYR A 910 -5.51 51.06 -36.61
C TYR A 910 -4.55 51.48 -37.74
N GLY A 911 -3.49 50.69 -37.94
CA GLY A 911 -2.54 50.85 -39.05
C GLY A 911 -1.91 52.23 -39.18
N ALA A 912 -1.73 52.68 -40.43
CA ALA A 912 -1.06 53.94 -40.74
C ALA A 912 -1.86 55.19 -40.29
N ILE A 913 -3.20 55.08 -40.26
CA ILE A 913 -4.08 56.14 -39.76
C ILE A 913 -3.90 56.33 -38.25
N LEU A 914 -3.84 55.24 -37.47
CA LEU A 914 -3.52 55.30 -36.05
C LEU A 914 -2.15 55.89 -35.79
N ALA A 915 -1.13 55.48 -36.56
CA ALA A 915 0.23 55.99 -36.40
C ALA A 915 0.28 57.52 -36.59
N ARG A 916 -0.46 58.05 -37.57
CA ARG A 916 -0.57 59.51 -37.78
C ARG A 916 -1.33 60.20 -36.65
N TRP A 917 -2.51 59.69 -36.25
CA TRP A 917 -3.31 60.28 -35.18
C TRP A 917 -2.58 60.29 -33.83
N ARG A 918 -1.89 59.21 -33.49
CA ARG A 918 -0.95 59.13 -32.35
C ARG A 918 0.12 60.22 -32.42
N GLY A 919 0.72 60.42 -33.59
CA GLY A 919 1.72 61.47 -33.82
C GLY A 919 1.19 62.90 -33.71
N LEU A 920 -0.13 63.10 -33.80
CA LEU A 920 -0.81 64.38 -33.60
C LEU A 920 -1.28 64.62 -32.15
N GLY A 921 -1.08 63.66 -31.24
CA GLY A 921 -1.53 63.75 -29.85
C GLY A 921 -2.88 63.10 -29.54
N TRP A 922 -3.31 62.11 -30.33
CA TRP A 922 -4.51 61.30 -30.05
C TRP A 922 -5.79 62.15 -29.91
N GLU A 923 -6.64 61.87 -28.92
CA GLU A 923 -7.89 62.61 -28.65
C GLU A 923 -7.66 64.08 -28.30
N LEU A 924 -6.48 64.44 -27.78
CA LEU A 924 -6.06 65.82 -27.52
C LEU A 924 -5.60 66.56 -28.79
N SER A 925 -5.47 65.87 -29.93
CA SER A 925 -5.13 66.48 -31.21
C SER A 925 -6.22 67.45 -31.68
N TYR A 926 -5.88 68.31 -32.65
CA TYR A 926 -6.85 69.23 -33.25
C TYR A 926 -8.02 68.51 -33.97
N LEU A 927 -7.90 67.21 -34.25
CA LEU A 927 -8.93 66.37 -34.87
C LEU A 927 -9.99 65.89 -33.86
N GLY A 928 -9.65 65.75 -32.58
CA GLY A 928 -10.53 65.21 -31.53
C GLY A 928 -10.70 63.69 -31.59
N TYR A 929 -11.83 63.21 -31.08
CA TYR A 929 -12.16 61.77 -31.05
C TYR A 929 -12.52 61.20 -32.43
N PRO A 930 -12.29 59.90 -32.68
CA PRO A 930 -12.83 59.22 -33.86
C PRO A 930 -14.36 59.18 -33.81
N ILE A 931 -14.99 59.45 -34.96
CA ILE A 931 -16.45 59.36 -35.17
C ILE A 931 -16.84 58.27 -36.18
N SER A 932 -15.85 57.56 -36.73
CA SER A 932 -16.03 56.39 -37.59
C SER A 932 -14.89 55.39 -37.36
N GLY A 933 -15.16 54.09 -37.54
CA GLY A 933 -14.10 53.13 -37.85
C GLY A 933 -13.56 53.33 -39.28
N GLU A 934 -12.39 52.77 -39.58
CA GLU A 934 -11.73 52.96 -40.87
C GLU A 934 -12.49 52.29 -42.04
N TYR A 935 -12.93 53.09 -43.01
CA TYR A 935 -13.69 52.66 -44.19
C TYR A 935 -12.94 52.86 -45.52
N SER A 936 -13.34 52.13 -46.56
CA SER A 936 -12.73 52.21 -47.89
C SER A 936 -13.16 53.48 -48.64
N ILE A 937 -12.20 54.11 -49.33
CA ILE A 937 -12.44 55.22 -50.27
C ILE A 937 -11.74 54.94 -51.61
N PRO A 938 -12.07 55.63 -52.72
CA PRO A 938 -11.35 55.48 -53.98
C PRO A 938 -9.84 55.69 -53.80
N GLY A 939 -9.04 54.65 -54.08
CA GLY A 939 -7.58 54.68 -53.96
C GLY A 939 -7.00 54.46 -52.55
N GLY A 940 -7.82 54.23 -51.51
CA GLY A 940 -7.31 54.18 -50.15
C GLY A 940 -8.32 53.85 -49.05
N ARG A 941 -8.00 54.24 -47.82
CA ARG A 941 -8.86 54.11 -46.64
C ARG A 941 -8.93 55.42 -45.85
N ARG A 942 -9.98 55.61 -45.05
CA ARG A 942 -10.26 56.85 -44.32
C ARG A 942 -10.86 56.56 -42.95
N SER A 943 -10.51 57.38 -41.96
CA SER A 943 -11.23 57.52 -40.69
C SER A 943 -11.56 58.98 -40.44
N ASP A 944 -12.80 59.24 -40.04
CA ASP A 944 -13.31 60.54 -39.63
C ASP A 944 -13.18 60.72 -38.11
N PHE A 945 -12.89 61.96 -37.72
CA PHE A 945 -12.77 62.46 -36.35
C PHE A 945 -13.72 63.65 -36.16
N GLU A 946 -13.95 64.08 -34.92
CA GLU A 946 -14.91 65.15 -34.60
C GLU A 946 -14.69 66.46 -35.38
N ARG A 947 -13.44 66.77 -35.75
CA ARG A 947 -13.03 68.06 -36.34
C ARG A 947 -12.27 67.91 -37.67
N GLY A 948 -12.20 66.70 -38.22
CA GLY A 948 -11.50 66.44 -39.47
C GLY A 948 -11.45 64.96 -39.82
N TYR A 949 -10.51 64.58 -40.69
CA TYR A 949 -10.34 63.20 -41.13
C TYR A 949 -8.88 62.88 -41.45
N ILE A 950 -8.56 61.59 -41.50
CA ILE A 950 -7.26 61.09 -41.95
C ILE A 950 -7.51 60.07 -43.07
N THR A 951 -6.76 60.20 -44.16
CA THR A 951 -6.76 59.28 -45.30
C THR A 951 -5.41 58.58 -45.44
N TRP A 952 -5.41 57.35 -45.93
CA TRP A 952 -4.24 56.59 -46.34
C TRP A 952 -4.42 56.15 -47.80
N ASP A 953 -3.52 56.54 -48.70
CA ASP A 953 -3.53 56.10 -50.11
C ASP A 953 -2.78 54.76 -50.27
N ALA A 954 -3.43 53.78 -50.88
CA ALA A 954 -2.96 52.40 -50.97
C ALA A 954 -1.86 52.18 -52.03
N ARG A 955 -1.59 53.15 -52.92
CA ARG A 955 -0.56 53.06 -53.96
C ARG A 955 0.75 53.72 -53.54
N THR A 956 0.65 54.81 -52.79
CA THR A 956 1.79 55.62 -52.34
C THR A 956 2.18 55.36 -50.89
N GLY A 957 1.28 54.76 -50.09
CA GLY A 957 1.43 54.64 -48.65
C GLY A 957 1.27 55.96 -47.89
N GLN A 958 0.97 57.07 -48.58
CA GLN A 958 0.90 58.40 -47.99
C GLN A 958 -0.30 58.51 -47.04
N VAL A 959 -0.07 59.05 -45.84
CA VAL A 959 -1.13 59.38 -44.87
C VAL A 959 -1.33 60.90 -44.85
N ILE A 960 -2.56 61.37 -45.02
CA ILE A 960 -2.92 62.79 -45.04
C ILE A 960 -4.09 63.04 -44.07
N ASP A 961 -3.80 63.82 -43.04
CA ASP A 961 -4.73 64.45 -42.10
C ASP A 961 -5.24 65.80 -42.63
N ARG A 962 -6.53 66.08 -42.46
CA ARG A 962 -7.16 67.37 -42.76
C ARG A 962 -8.20 67.74 -41.71
N ARG A 963 -8.31 69.03 -41.42
CA ARG A 963 -9.46 69.60 -40.69
C ARG A 963 -10.66 69.73 -41.63
N TYR A 964 -11.88 69.70 -41.08
CA TYR A 964 -13.08 70.17 -41.79
C TYR A 964 -13.03 71.69 -41.99
#